data_AF-A0AAW0VMS4-F1
#
_entry.id   AF-A0AAW0VMS4-F1
#
_cell.length_a   1.000
_cell.length_b   1.000
_cell.length_c   1.000
_cell.angle_alpha   90.00
_cell.angle_beta   90.00
_cell.angle_gamma   90.00
#
_symmetry.space_group_name_H-M   'P 1'
#
loop_
_entity.id
_entity.type
_entity.pdbx_description
1 polymer ?
#
loop_
_entity_poly.entity_id
_entity_poly.type
_entity_poly.pdbx_seq_one_letter_code
_entity_poly.pdbx_strand_id
1 'polypeptide(L)'
;MLLRRALISFRPHIARLKHTGVALPKDDDYDLLSQVSSQGDSILPFNRKRHSESFGQLVRSDARTQSGDVNDEHRKYIRRPEDPAVSDYKDPDGSYIQGKNSEEARLHPLTLQGKADHSVVKLPSAISKTINNNILSARVPNVVRERAQTIYQSLDKDQIQEAPVSALDSDAHIAALFLQDFANVKKVLGELQKRVGVDKFNPKSVLDIGYGPATGMVALNEIMGADFKPEVKDAYIVGRLNNEMKRRAKLILSRQPCEVDDRDTSKIVGKDDYVGHIDTRKLRIRTNVRDSLASSKKYELIIVNQALLTRKHSFPRDVDLNLEMVLAALKPGGHLVLLERGNPLGFEIIARARQVMLRPENFTHESGKIPRPYIRGSKPKPQKLRKEDQMVTEEQVKHEEKMLMKAIEEDGLNVDDVDLEKHLNEKYGELSDEDLRFEFEDELEKVSSSAQSEMPDYAGVDYHLSVVAPCPHHGKCPLQLGDPVLYKVSHHKHRFDFCAFDNVSERPKYTMELKKGKRLATPWEKADKLTKSERKALEGGGRPGSNNTESGTYSYLIMHRSLNDKETIKKIEADREHASESNVGESMATWPRLIGFPAKVKKNVKFNVCAPSGNIETWQVPKSLGKQVYHDARKARQGDLWPLGRKTFQVRNKFSEEGMARLKSLAKAQRKVVLKEKRKKEWKKREARDPALLEEESDSDPYALNELYASQFESTKKYRQQTKKMGFDT
;
A
#
# COMPACT_ATOMS: atom_id res chain seq x y z
N MET A 1 23.45 37.19 62.69
CA MET A 1 24.12 36.07 63.39
C MET A 1 23.83 34.78 62.63
N LEU A 2 24.89 34.11 62.17
CA LEU A 2 24.99 32.69 61.80
C LEU A 2 24.29 32.20 60.52
N LEU A 3 24.92 32.59 59.40
CA LEU A 3 25.16 31.78 58.22
C LEU A 3 26.23 30.69 58.50
N ARG A 4 26.18 29.59 57.73
CA ARG A 4 27.27 28.60 57.45
C ARG A 4 27.70 27.63 58.56
N ARG A 5 27.37 26.34 58.37
CA ARG A 5 28.09 25.08 58.73
C ARG A 5 27.06 23.93 58.65
N ALA A 6 27.27 22.76 58.08
CA ALA A 6 28.47 22.09 57.62
C ALA A 6 28.09 21.01 56.58
N LEU A 7 28.76 21.04 55.43
CA LEU A 7 28.85 19.94 54.46
C LEU A 7 30.23 19.31 54.68
N ILE A 8 30.36 18.32 55.57
CA ILE A 8 31.54 17.43 55.65
C ILE A 8 31.11 16.08 56.23
N SER A 9 31.27 15.02 55.42
CA SER A 9 31.84 13.70 55.78
C SER A 9 31.12 12.58 55.01
N PHE A 10 31.86 11.88 54.16
CA PHE A 10 32.11 10.44 54.24
C PHE A 10 32.80 9.98 52.94
N ARG A 11 34.11 9.72 53.05
CA ARG A 11 34.90 8.90 52.11
C ARG A 11 34.86 7.45 52.61
N PRO A 12 35.04 6.47 51.70
CA PRO A 12 36.11 5.52 51.98
C PRO A 12 37.05 5.23 50.80
N HIS A 13 38.20 4.75 51.24
CA HIS A 13 39.39 4.24 50.57
C HIS A 13 39.22 3.44 49.27
N ILE A 14 40.04 3.77 48.27
CA ILE A 14 40.64 2.78 47.36
C ILE A 14 42.15 3.01 47.30
N ALA A 15 42.87 1.91 47.49
CA ALA A 15 44.32 1.81 47.64
C ALA A 15 45.08 2.07 46.32
N ARG A 16 46.30 2.59 46.48
CA ARG A 16 47.32 2.76 45.45
C ARG A 16 47.93 1.41 45.08
N LEU A 17 48.00 1.10 43.79
CA LEU A 17 49.07 0.30 43.21
C LEU A 17 49.58 1.03 41.96
N LYS A 18 50.88 1.38 42.01
CA LYS A 18 51.66 2.04 40.96
C LYS A 18 51.85 1.06 39.80
N HIS A 19 51.73 1.52 38.57
CA HIS A 19 52.61 1.07 37.47
C HIS A 19 52.65 2.12 36.34
N THR A 20 53.86 2.66 36.17
CA THR A 20 54.55 3.00 34.91
C THR A 20 53.76 3.73 33.82
N GLY A 21 54.15 4.99 33.60
CA GLY A 21 53.51 5.89 32.67
C GLY A 21 53.85 5.68 31.19
N VAL A 22 52.99 6.24 30.36
CA VAL A 22 53.31 6.90 29.10
C VAL A 22 52.34 8.08 29.00
N ALA A 23 52.88 9.27 28.79
CA ALA A 23 52.13 10.52 28.68
C ALA A 23 51.28 10.54 27.41
N LEU A 24 50.01 10.97 27.53
CA LEU A 24 49.20 11.41 26.39
C LEU A 24 49.54 12.88 26.10
N PRO A 25 49.98 13.25 24.88
CA PRO A 25 50.13 14.65 24.52
C PRO A 25 48.77 15.31 24.28
N LYS A 26 48.72 16.57 24.69
CA LYS A 26 47.62 17.51 24.48
C LYS A 26 47.52 17.92 23.01
N ASP A 27 46.31 18.36 22.67
CA ASP A 27 45.97 19.12 21.47
C ASP A 27 46.94 20.28 21.24
N ASP A 28 47.53 20.34 20.04
CA ASP A 28 47.56 21.51 19.14
C ASP A 28 48.65 21.30 18.06
N ASP A 29 48.32 21.72 16.83
CA ASP A 29 49.14 21.81 15.63
C ASP A 29 49.61 20.51 14.95
N TYR A 30 48.81 20.02 14.01
CA TYR A 30 49.35 19.48 12.74
C TYR A 30 48.44 19.88 11.57
N ASP A 31 48.91 20.90 10.87
CA ASP A 31 48.43 21.37 9.58
C ASP A 31 48.61 20.27 8.52
N LEU A 32 47.49 19.80 7.95
CA LEU A 32 47.45 18.76 6.92
C LEU A 32 46.48 19.21 5.80
N LEU A 33 46.66 20.46 5.36
CA LEU A 33 45.87 21.10 4.30
C LEU A 33 46.72 21.62 3.13
N SER A 34 47.88 21.03 2.86
CA SER A 34 48.63 21.31 1.64
C SER A 34 49.08 20.03 0.93
N GLN A 35 48.18 19.47 0.12
CA GLN A 35 48.47 18.73 -1.13
C GLN A 35 47.17 18.12 -1.68
N VAL A 36 46.38 18.97 -2.34
CA VAL A 36 45.26 18.52 -3.18
C VAL A 36 45.81 18.39 -4.60
N SER A 37 46.31 17.20 -4.96
CA SER A 37 46.44 16.82 -6.36
C SER A 37 45.17 16.11 -6.80
N SER A 38 44.53 16.66 -7.82
CA SER A 38 43.36 16.10 -8.48
C SER A 38 43.63 14.71 -9.07
N GLN A 39 43.13 13.65 -8.43
CA GLN A 39 42.62 12.42 -9.06
C GLN A 39 42.07 11.49 -7.98
N GLY A 40 40.89 10.91 -8.25
CA GLY A 40 40.11 10.18 -7.25
C GLY A 40 40.67 8.81 -6.92
N ASP A 41 40.86 8.55 -5.63
CA ASP A 41 40.83 7.22 -5.02
C ASP A 41 40.53 7.37 -3.51
N SER A 42 39.73 6.46 -2.95
CA SER A 42 39.14 6.59 -1.61
C SER A 42 40.16 6.44 -0.46
N ILE A 43 40.17 7.40 0.47
CA ILE A 43 41.02 7.46 1.68
C ILE A 43 40.41 6.60 2.82
N LEU A 44 40.34 5.28 2.68
CA LEU A 44 39.96 4.41 3.81
C LEU A 44 40.99 3.27 4.05
N PRO A 45 41.42 3.04 5.30
CA PRO A 45 42.59 2.21 5.63
C PRO A 45 42.37 0.70 5.50
N PHE A 46 41.17 0.26 5.12
CA PHE A 46 40.83 -1.15 4.88
C PHE A 46 40.92 -1.57 3.41
N ASN A 47 41.45 -0.70 2.54
CA ASN A 47 41.73 -1.05 1.14
C ASN A 47 43.03 -1.88 0.96
N ARG A 48 43.47 -2.62 1.98
CA ARG A 48 44.61 -3.54 1.89
C ARG A 48 44.16 -4.87 1.27
N LYS A 49 44.46 -5.04 -0.01
CA LYS A 49 44.40 -6.33 -0.72
C LYS A 49 45.28 -7.35 0.01
N ARG A 50 44.80 -8.59 0.19
CA ARG A 50 45.62 -9.70 0.70
C ARG A 50 46.68 -10.07 -0.35
N HIS A 51 47.96 -9.97 0.01
CA HIS A 51 49.03 -10.79 -0.57
C HIS A 51 48.61 -12.27 -0.41
N SER A 52 48.57 -13.16 -1.40
CA SER A 52 49.40 -13.38 -2.58
C SER A 52 48.57 -13.90 -3.78
N GLU A 53 47.33 -13.42 -3.95
CA GLU A 53 46.52 -13.66 -5.14
C GLU A 53 46.04 -12.30 -5.64
N SER A 54 46.65 -11.78 -6.71
CA SER A 54 46.13 -10.60 -7.38
C SER A 54 44.75 -10.93 -7.95
N PHE A 55 43.72 -10.28 -7.41
CA PHE A 55 42.47 -10.01 -8.09
C PHE A 55 42.76 -9.60 -9.56
N GLY A 56 42.42 -10.44 -10.53
CA GLY A 56 42.72 -10.18 -11.96
C GLY A 56 43.51 -11.22 -12.74
N GLN A 57 43.50 -12.51 -12.37
CA GLN A 57 43.80 -13.56 -13.36
C GLN A 57 42.62 -14.54 -13.48
N LEU A 58 41.70 -14.16 -14.38
CA LEU A 58 40.98 -15.10 -15.21
C LEU A 58 41.34 -14.75 -16.66
N VAL A 59 41.69 -15.78 -17.43
CA VAL A 59 42.05 -15.76 -18.84
C VAL A 59 41.18 -14.78 -19.63
N ARG A 60 41.82 -13.81 -20.29
CA ARG A 60 41.14 -12.94 -21.26
C ARG A 60 40.64 -13.82 -22.41
N SER A 61 39.33 -13.84 -22.63
CA SER A 61 38.71 -14.47 -23.81
C SER A 61 39.07 -13.74 -25.11
N ASP A 62 39.56 -12.51 -25.00
CA ASP A 62 39.67 -11.60 -26.12
C ASP A 62 41.08 -11.69 -26.71
N ALA A 63 41.15 -12.07 -27.99
CA ALA A 63 42.36 -11.96 -28.78
C ALA A 63 42.86 -10.51 -28.74
N ARG A 64 44.16 -10.28 -28.90
CA ARG A 64 44.75 -8.93 -28.99
C ARG A 64 45.53 -8.80 -30.28
N THR A 65 45.64 -7.58 -30.79
CA THR A 65 46.51 -7.26 -31.93
C THR A 65 47.95 -6.98 -31.45
N GLN A 66 48.93 -6.94 -32.37
CA GLN A 66 50.35 -6.71 -32.05
C GLN A 66 50.63 -5.34 -31.37
N SER A 67 49.74 -4.35 -31.44
CA SER A 67 49.87 -3.03 -30.79
C SER A 67 49.41 -2.99 -29.32
N GLY A 68 48.84 -4.08 -28.79
CA GLY A 68 48.34 -4.15 -27.41
C GLY A 68 46.85 -3.84 -27.23
N ASP A 69 46.15 -3.50 -28.31
CA ASP A 69 44.71 -3.27 -28.35
C ASP A 69 43.89 -4.57 -28.36
N VAL A 70 42.70 -4.51 -27.76
CA VAL A 70 41.73 -5.61 -27.69
C VAL A 70 41.19 -5.91 -29.10
N ASN A 71 41.40 -7.14 -29.59
CA ASN A 71 40.72 -7.67 -30.78
C ASN A 71 39.32 -8.09 -30.34
N ASP A 72 38.43 -7.10 -30.19
CA ASP A 72 37.06 -7.36 -29.81
C ASP A 72 36.28 -7.93 -31.01
N GLU A 73 35.96 -9.22 -30.96
CA GLU A 73 35.10 -9.91 -31.94
C GLU A 73 33.71 -9.23 -32.06
N HIS A 74 33.33 -8.40 -31.09
CA HIS A 74 32.11 -7.60 -31.09
C HIS A 74 32.22 -6.24 -31.79
N ARG A 75 33.34 -5.89 -32.43
CA ARG A 75 33.43 -4.75 -33.37
C ARG A 75 32.45 -4.84 -34.56
N LYS A 76 31.80 -6.00 -34.76
CA LYS A 76 30.67 -6.23 -35.70
C LYS A 76 29.30 -5.74 -35.18
N TYR A 77 29.15 -5.41 -33.89
CA TYR A 77 27.95 -4.78 -33.32
C TYR A 77 28.06 -3.26 -33.21
N ILE A 78 29.20 -2.71 -33.62
CA ILE A 78 29.42 -1.28 -33.80
C ILE A 78 29.01 -0.91 -35.22
N ARG A 79 27.92 -0.14 -35.33
CA ARG A 79 27.42 0.54 -36.53
C ARG A 79 28.47 1.64 -36.91
N ARG A 80 28.80 1.83 -38.21
CA ARG A 80 29.93 2.61 -38.77
C ARG A 80 29.40 3.69 -39.76
N PRO A 81 30.13 4.77 -40.10
CA PRO A 81 29.69 6.17 -40.39
C PRO A 81 28.46 6.51 -41.25
N GLU A 82 27.66 5.54 -41.72
CA GLU A 82 26.46 5.73 -42.54
C GLU A 82 25.23 4.94 -42.02
N ASP A 83 25.35 4.20 -40.91
CA ASP A 83 24.28 3.68 -40.04
C ASP A 83 22.81 3.78 -40.58
N PRO A 84 22.13 2.66 -40.97
CA PRO A 84 20.94 2.66 -41.84
C PRO A 84 19.86 3.71 -41.60
N ALA A 85 19.40 4.31 -42.72
CA ALA A 85 18.53 5.49 -42.84
C ALA A 85 17.31 5.52 -41.90
N VAL A 86 16.66 4.38 -41.59
CA VAL A 86 15.43 4.36 -40.77
C VAL A 86 15.27 3.09 -39.90
N SER A 87 15.51 3.18 -38.58
CA SER A 87 14.56 2.83 -37.47
C SER A 87 15.06 3.38 -36.12
N ASP A 88 14.35 4.32 -35.50
CA ASP A 88 14.40 4.72 -34.07
C ASP A 88 12.94 4.73 -33.61
N TYR A 89 12.19 3.70 -34.05
CA TYR A 89 10.73 3.56 -33.94
C TYR A 89 10.01 4.30 -35.04
N LYS A 90 10.40 4.21 -36.32
CA LYS A 90 10.26 5.33 -37.27
C LYS A 90 9.11 5.21 -38.24
N ASP A 91 8.71 6.31 -38.87
CA ASP A 91 8.04 6.47 -40.19
C ASP A 91 8.95 7.44 -40.99
N PRO A 92 9.06 7.49 -42.35
CA PRO A 92 8.01 7.76 -43.37
C PRO A 92 7.80 6.71 -44.50
N ASP A 93 8.33 5.52 -44.29
CA ASP A 93 8.86 4.57 -45.30
C ASP A 93 9.18 3.20 -44.64
N GLY A 94 8.75 3.08 -43.39
CA GLY A 94 9.28 2.19 -42.37
C GLY A 94 8.49 2.30 -41.07
N SER A 95 7.22 2.72 -41.17
CA SER A 95 6.42 3.31 -40.10
C SER A 95 6.03 2.40 -38.92
N TYR A 96 6.51 2.69 -37.70
CA TYR A 96 5.69 2.97 -36.52
C TYR A 96 6.50 3.75 -35.45
N ILE A 97 6.24 5.05 -35.23
CA ILE A 97 6.62 5.78 -33.99
C ILE A 97 5.46 5.77 -32.99
N GLN A 98 5.26 4.66 -32.28
CA GLN A 98 4.34 4.61 -31.15
C GLN A 98 5.07 4.38 -29.82
N GLY A 99 5.02 5.33 -28.90
CA GLY A 99 5.68 5.21 -27.59
C GLY A 99 7.18 5.51 -27.60
N LYS A 100 7.86 5.16 -26.50
CA LYS A 100 9.21 5.67 -26.17
C LYS A 100 10.35 4.74 -26.56
N ASN A 101 10.04 3.49 -26.90
CA ASN A 101 11.04 2.46 -27.17
C ASN A 101 10.58 1.52 -28.28
N SER A 102 11.51 0.66 -28.74
CA SER A 102 11.28 -0.25 -29.86
C SER A 102 10.15 -1.22 -29.64
N GLU A 103 9.94 -1.62 -28.39
CA GLU A 103 8.87 -2.53 -28.06
C GLU A 103 7.51 -1.82 -28.16
N GLU A 104 7.40 -0.63 -27.57
CA GLU A 104 6.20 0.20 -27.61
C GLU A 104 5.83 0.60 -29.04
N ALA A 105 6.84 0.84 -29.89
CA ALA A 105 6.68 1.19 -31.30
C ALA A 105 5.78 0.20 -32.04
N ARG A 106 5.86 -1.07 -31.64
CA ARG A 106 5.18 -2.19 -32.29
C ARG A 106 3.87 -2.55 -31.61
N LEU A 107 3.42 -1.79 -30.61
CA LEU A 107 2.16 -2.06 -29.92
C LEU A 107 1.00 -1.37 -30.60
N HIS A 108 -0.19 -1.95 -30.45
CA HIS A 108 -1.41 -1.28 -30.85
C HIS A 108 -1.61 0.02 -30.03
N PRO A 109 -2.10 1.13 -30.61
CA PRO A 109 -2.29 2.39 -29.90
C PRO A 109 -3.10 2.26 -28.60
N LEU A 110 -4.20 1.49 -28.63
CA LEU A 110 -4.98 1.19 -27.42
C LEU A 110 -4.17 0.43 -26.35
N THR A 111 -3.33 -0.53 -26.76
CA THR A 111 -2.44 -1.26 -25.83
C THR A 111 -1.43 -0.30 -25.20
N LEU A 112 -0.84 0.59 -25.99
CA LEU A 112 0.08 1.61 -25.48
C LEU A 112 -0.61 2.55 -24.48
N GLN A 113 -1.85 2.94 -24.80
CA GLN A 113 -2.70 3.73 -23.91
C GLN A 113 -2.95 3.00 -22.58
N GLY A 114 -3.19 1.68 -22.63
CA GLY A 114 -3.44 0.82 -21.46
C GLY A 114 -2.18 0.37 -20.71
N LYS A 115 -0.98 0.55 -21.27
CA LYS A 115 0.28 0.07 -20.69
C LYS A 115 0.64 0.81 -19.39
N ALA A 116 0.97 0.06 -18.35
CA ALA A 116 1.48 0.60 -17.10
C ALA A 116 2.98 0.96 -17.24
N ASP A 117 3.47 1.82 -16.34
CA ASP A 117 4.90 2.17 -16.33
C ASP A 117 5.75 1.02 -15.75
N HIS A 118 6.44 0.33 -16.65
CA HIS A 118 7.35 -0.78 -16.35
C HIS A 118 8.82 -0.36 -16.29
N SER A 119 9.11 0.93 -16.39
CA SER A 119 10.48 1.44 -16.30
C SER A 119 11.09 1.18 -14.92
N VAL A 120 12.43 1.09 -14.89
CA VAL A 120 13.18 0.97 -13.65
C VAL A 120 13.20 2.34 -12.99
N VAL A 121 12.62 2.44 -11.80
CA VAL A 121 12.57 3.70 -11.07
C VAL A 121 13.96 4.04 -10.54
N LYS A 122 14.43 5.25 -10.84
CA LYS A 122 15.67 5.82 -10.31
C LYS A 122 15.35 6.91 -9.31
N LEU A 123 16.05 6.90 -8.17
CA LEU A 123 15.98 7.98 -7.20
C LEU A 123 16.82 9.17 -7.70
N PRO A 124 16.33 10.43 -7.59
CA PRO A 124 17.12 11.60 -7.97
C PRO A 124 18.48 11.64 -7.29
N SER A 125 19.53 11.98 -8.05
CA SER A 125 20.92 11.95 -7.58
C SER A 125 21.12 12.81 -6.34
N ALA A 126 20.54 14.02 -6.31
CA ALA A 126 20.63 14.94 -5.16
C ALA A 126 20.04 14.33 -3.87
N ILE A 127 18.90 13.63 -3.97
CA ILE A 127 18.27 12.95 -2.83
C ILE A 127 19.11 11.76 -2.38
N SER A 128 19.54 10.93 -3.33
CA SER A 128 20.43 9.79 -3.08
C SER A 128 21.72 10.20 -2.37
N LYS A 129 22.38 11.25 -2.87
CA LYS A 129 23.58 11.86 -2.26
C LYS A 129 23.29 12.38 -0.86
N THR A 130 22.18 13.09 -0.67
CA THR A 130 21.81 13.65 0.64
C THR A 130 21.57 12.56 1.70
N ILE A 131 20.87 11.48 1.33
CA ILE A 131 20.69 10.33 2.22
C ILE A 131 22.05 9.70 2.56
N ASN A 132 22.90 9.50 1.56
CA ASN A 132 24.23 8.92 1.77
C ASN A 132 25.13 9.80 2.65
N ASN A 133 25.25 11.09 2.31
CA ASN A 133 26.26 12.00 2.82
C ASN A 133 25.85 12.74 4.10
N ASN A 134 24.55 12.94 4.35
CA ASN A 134 24.07 13.74 5.47
C ASN A 134 23.23 12.96 6.48
N ILE A 135 22.79 11.74 6.12
CA ILE A 135 22.01 10.87 7.01
C ILE A 135 22.84 9.64 7.41
N LEU A 136 23.26 8.81 6.45
CA LEU A 136 23.87 7.51 6.77
C LEU A 136 25.37 7.56 7.06
N SER A 137 26.14 8.41 6.38
CA SER A 137 27.58 8.58 6.63
C SER A 137 27.90 9.08 8.04
N ALA A 138 26.96 9.79 8.67
CA ALA A 138 27.08 10.30 10.02
C ALA A 138 26.84 9.23 11.10
N ARG A 139 26.59 7.98 10.70
CA ARG A 139 26.30 6.85 11.60
C ARG A 139 27.29 5.73 11.41
N VAL A 140 27.46 4.94 12.46
CA VAL A 140 28.22 3.68 12.40
C VAL A 140 27.43 2.67 11.55
N PRO A 141 27.96 2.19 10.41
CA PRO A 141 27.20 1.36 9.47
C PRO A 141 26.62 0.08 10.09
N ASN A 142 27.35 -0.56 11.00
CA ASN A 142 26.89 -1.79 11.66
C ASN A 142 25.64 -1.56 12.53
N VAL A 143 25.55 -0.41 13.19
CA VAL A 143 24.40 -0.05 14.03
C VAL A 143 23.16 0.21 13.17
N VAL A 144 23.33 0.88 12.02
CA VAL A 144 22.23 1.08 11.05
C VAL A 144 21.76 -0.26 10.48
N ARG A 145 22.67 -1.18 10.15
CA ARG A 145 22.33 -2.52 9.64
C ARG A 145 21.59 -3.36 10.66
N GLU A 146 22.02 -3.33 11.92
CA GLU A 146 21.31 -3.98 13.02
C GLU A 146 19.89 -3.47 13.14
N ARG A 147 19.71 -2.14 13.11
CA ARG A 147 18.37 -1.57 13.20
C ARG A 147 17.52 -1.89 11.97
N ALA A 148 18.10 -1.84 10.77
CA ALA A 148 17.41 -2.24 9.54
C ALA A 148 16.99 -3.73 9.56
N GLN A 149 17.82 -4.61 10.13
CA GLN A 149 17.46 -6.01 10.34
C GLN A 149 16.21 -6.13 11.24
N THR A 150 16.15 -5.38 12.35
CA THR A 150 14.97 -5.36 13.23
C THR A 150 13.73 -4.87 12.49
N ILE A 151 13.85 -3.84 11.65
CA ILE A 151 12.74 -3.32 10.82
C ILE A 151 12.25 -4.41 9.87
N TYR A 152 13.13 -5.12 9.17
CA TYR A 152 12.72 -6.18 8.25
C TYR A 152 12.10 -7.39 8.97
N GLN A 153 12.62 -7.76 10.15
CA GLN A 153 12.03 -8.81 11.00
C GLN A 153 10.63 -8.42 11.49
N SER A 154 10.43 -7.17 11.92
CA SER A 154 9.11 -6.64 12.28
C SER A 154 8.15 -6.70 11.09
N LEU A 155 8.61 -6.24 9.92
CA LEU A 155 7.82 -6.28 8.68
C LEU A 155 7.42 -7.69 8.25
N ASP A 156 8.29 -8.69 8.39
CA ASP A 156 7.95 -10.08 8.04
C ASP A 156 6.87 -10.65 8.99
N LYS A 157 7.00 -10.36 10.28
CA LYS A 157 6.10 -10.84 11.33
C LYS A 157 4.72 -10.15 11.28
N ASP A 158 4.73 -8.83 11.27
CA ASP A 158 3.54 -8.00 11.47
C ASP A 158 2.93 -7.52 10.14
N GLN A 159 3.68 -7.60 9.04
CA GLN A 159 3.24 -7.31 7.66
C GLN A 159 2.84 -5.84 7.40
N ILE A 160 3.12 -4.94 8.33
CA ILE A 160 2.91 -3.49 8.25
C ILE A 160 4.18 -2.73 8.63
N GLN A 161 4.28 -1.48 8.19
CA GLN A 161 5.32 -0.57 8.67
C GLN A 161 4.97 -0.01 10.06
N GLU A 162 6.01 0.36 10.81
CA GLU A 162 5.87 0.97 12.13
C GLU A 162 6.53 2.35 12.15
N ALA A 163 5.98 3.25 12.96
CA ALA A 163 6.52 4.59 13.15
C ALA A 163 7.91 4.51 13.81
N PRO A 164 8.94 5.18 13.25
CA PRO A 164 10.26 5.24 13.88
C PRO A 164 10.20 6.11 15.14
N VAL A 165 10.84 5.66 16.23
CA VAL A 165 10.75 6.34 17.55
C VAL A 165 11.99 7.18 17.84
N SER A 166 13.19 6.69 17.47
CA SER A 166 14.45 7.40 17.69
C SER A 166 15.05 7.98 16.40
N ALA A 167 16.09 8.81 16.56
CA ALA A 167 16.87 9.30 15.43
C ALA A 167 17.49 8.15 14.62
N LEU A 168 18.00 7.13 15.30
CA LEU A 168 18.57 5.94 14.66
C LEU A 168 17.49 5.14 13.93
N ASP A 169 16.31 4.98 14.52
CA ASP A 169 15.19 4.30 13.85
C ASP A 169 14.76 5.05 12.60
N SER A 170 14.76 6.39 12.65
CA SER A 170 14.44 7.23 11.49
C SER A 170 15.47 7.05 10.36
N ASP A 171 16.76 7.08 10.70
CA ASP A 171 17.84 6.91 9.73
C ASP A 171 17.82 5.48 9.12
N ALA A 172 17.57 4.45 9.94
CA ALA A 172 17.44 3.07 9.49
C ALA A 172 16.17 2.82 8.66
N HIS A 173 15.04 3.46 9.01
CA HIS A 173 13.79 3.42 8.25
C HIS A 173 14.00 4.00 6.86
N ILE A 174 14.68 5.16 6.75
CA ILE A 174 15.04 5.75 5.45
C ILE A 174 15.96 4.83 4.66
N ALA A 175 17.00 4.30 5.30
CA ALA A 175 17.95 3.40 4.64
C ALA A 175 17.26 2.14 4.07
N ALA A 176 16.32 1.57 4.82
CA ALA A 176 15.67 0.30 4.51
C ALA A 176 14.47 0.43 3.55
N LEU A 177 13.62 1.44 3.72
CA LEU A 177 12.28 1.46 3.11
C LEU A 177 12.08 2.59 2.09
N PHE A 178 12.78 3.72 2.23
CA PHE A 178 12.53 4.92 1.42
C PHE A 178 12.59 4.68 -0.09
N LEU A 179 13.55 3.87 -0.58
CA LEU A 179 13.68 3.58 -2.01
C LEU A 179 12.44 2.89 -2.57
N GLN A 180 11.98 1.83 -1.90
CA GLN A 180 10.83 1.05 -2.33
C GLN A 180 9.55 1.89 -2.26
N ASP A 181 9.37 2.61 -1.16
CA ASP A 181 8.20 3.46 -0.95
C ASP A 181 8.14 4.60 -1.98
N PHE A 182 9.27 5.28 -2.23
CA PHE A 182 9.38 6.30 -3.27
C PHE A 182 9.02 5.73 -4.64
N ALA A 183 9.56 4.56 -4.97
CA ALA A 183 9.30 3.94 -6.26
C ALA A 183 7.82 3.57 -6.43
N ASN A 184 7.18 3.04 -5.38
CA ASN A 184 5.77 2.64 -5.42
C ASN A 184 4.87 3.86 -5.58
N VAL A 185 5.10 4.92 -4.78
CA VAL A 185 4.31 6.15 -4.87
C VAL A 185 4.49 6.83 -6.22
N LYS A 186 5.71 6.91 -6.75
CA LYS A 186 5.99 7.50 -8.07
C LYS A 186 5.20 6.79 -9.18
N LYS A 187 5.13 5.45 -9.17
CA LYS A 187 4.35 4.69 -10.18
C LYS A 187 2.84 4.94 -10.07
N VAL A 188 2.30 4.94 -8.86
CA VAL A 188 0.86 5.14 -8.65
C VAL A 188 0.44 6.57 -9.01
N LEU A 189 1.23 7.57 -8.63
CA LEU A 189 0.99 8.96 -9.01
C LEU A 189 1.16 9.18 -10.52
N GLY A 190 2.12 8.51 -11.16
CA GLY A 190 2.27 8.53 -12.61
C GLY A 190 1.05 7.93 -13.32
N GLU A 191 0.47 6.86 -12.78
CA GLU A 191 -0.80 6.32 -13.28
C GLU A 191 -1.97 7.30 -13.08
N LEU A 192 -2.06 7.97 -11.93
CA LEU A 192 -3.06 9.00 -11.69
C LEU A 192 -2.94 10.13 -12.72
N GLN A 193 -1.75 10.69 -12.90
CA GLN A 193 -1.47 11.74 -13.87
C GLN A 193 -1.83 11.30 -15.29
N LYS A 194 -1.48 10.07 -15.68
CA LYS A 194 -1.84 9.50 -16.99
C LYS A 194 -3.35 9.42 -17.20
N ARG A 195 -4.11 9.05 -16.16
CA ARG A 195 -5.58 8.89 -16.24
C ARG A 195 -6.33 10.22 -16.20
N VAL A 196 -5.84 11.20 -15.44
CA VAL A 196 -6.41 12.56 -15.39
C VAL A 196 -6.02 13.36 -16.65
N GLY A 197 -4.83 13.09 -17.20
CA GLY A 197 -4.20 13.84 -18.27
C GLY A 197 -3.08 14.72 -17.72
N VAL A 198 -1.93 14.71 -18.39
CA VAL A 198 -0.71 15.41 -17.95
C VAL A 198 -0.95 16.91 -17.78
N ASP A 199 -1.68 17.52 -18.72
CA ASP A 199 -1.97 18.97 -18.70
C ASP A 199 -3.01 19.36 -17.65
N LYS A 200 -3.89 18.42 -17.26
CA LYS A 200 -5.00 18.65 -16.33
C LYS A 200 -4.63 18.35 -14.88
N PHE A 201 -3.65 17.48 -14.67
CA PHE A 201 -3.24 17.06 -13.33
C PHE A 201 -2.33 18.12 -12.69
N ASN A 202 -2.92 19.12 -12.03
CA ASN A 202 -2.21 20.17 -11.31
C ASN A 202 -2.89 20.51 -9.96
N PRO A 203 -2.72 19.65 -8.94
CA PRO A 203 -3.40 19.84 -7.66
C PRO A 203 -2.84 21.06 -6.89
N LYS A 204 -3.71 21.99 -6.51
CA LYS A 204 -3.36 23.22 -5.77
C LYS A 204 -3.22 23.02 -4.27
N SER A 205 -3.82 21.96 -3.74
CA SER A 205 -3.77 21.63 -2.31
C SER A 205 -3.46 20.15 -2.12
N VAL A 206 -2.30 19.86 -1.52
CA VAL A 206 -1.77 18.50 -1.39
C VAL A 206 -1.51 18.16 0.07
N LEU A 207 -1.84 16.93 0.44
CA LEU A 207 -1.53 16.32 1.72
C LEU A 207 -0.84 14.97 1.53
N ASP A 208 0.34 14.80 2.13
CA ASP A 208 1.03 13.50 2.25
C ASP A 208 0.89 12.96 3.69
N ILE A 209 0.58 11.67 3.84
CA ILE A 209 0.43 10.98 5.13
C ILE A 209 1.27 9.70 5.08
N GLY A 210 2.24 9.56 5.97
CA GLY A 210 3.06 8.34 6.05
C GLY A 210 4.02 8.32 7.25
N TYR A 211 4.69 7.17 7.46
CA TYR A 211 5.72 7.02 8.51
C TYR A 211 7.10 7.56 8.11
N GLY A 212 7.35 7.70 6.80
CA GLY A 212 8.63 8.12 6.23
C GLY A 212 8.84 9.64 6.17
N PRO A 213 9.92 10.09 5.50
CA PRO A 213 10.31 11.50 5.43
C PRO A 213 9.50 12.27 4.37
N ALA A 214 8.16 12.21 4.43
CA ALA A 214 7.24 12.76 3.43
C ALA A 214 7.47 12.18 2.01
N THR A 215 7.63 10.85 1.93
CA THR A 215 7.97 10.13 0.69
C THR A 215 6.98 10.39 -0.45
N GLY A 216 5.68 10.54 -0.14
CA GLY A 216 4.68 10.80 -1.17
C GLY A 216 4.80 12.20 -1.76
N MET A 217 5.13 13.19 -0.94
CA MET A 217 5.42 14.55 -1.41
C MET A 217 6.69 14.58 -2.29
N VAL A 218 7.74 13.86 -1.88
CA VAL A 218 8.98 13.75 -2.66
C VAL A 218 8.74 13.15 -4.05
N ALA A 219 7.93 12.08 -4.12
CA ALA A 219 7.55 11.45 -5.38
C ALA A 219 6.66 12.34 -6.25
N LEU A 220 5.71 13.07 -5.65
CA LEU A 220 4.87 14.02 -6.38
C LEU A 220 5.69 15.16 -7.00
N ASN A 221 6.60 15.74 -6.22
CA ASN A 221 7.50 16.80 -6.66
C ASN A 221 8.34 16.40 -7.88
N GLU A 222 8.78 15.15 -7.93
CA GLU A 222 9.52 14.58 -9.06
C GLU A 222 8.66 14.45 -10.33
N ILE A 223 7.36 14.14 -10.18
CA ILE A 223 6.43 14.01 -11.31
C ILE A 223 6.00 15.38 -11.84
N MET A 224 5.77 16.33 -10.94
CA MET A 224 5.27 17.66 -11.27
C MET A 224 6.37 18.63 -11.73
N GLY A 225 7.63 18.35 -11.41
CA GLY A 225 8.77 19.16 -11.84
C GLY A 225 9.06 20.38 -10.97
N ALA A 226 10.02 21.20 -11.43
CA ALA A 226 10.57 22.33 -10.67
C ALA A 226 9.56 23.48 -10.45
N ASP A 227 8.64 23.68 -11.39
CA ASP A 227 7.68 24.79 -11.37
C ASP A 227 6.47 24.51 -10.47
N PHE A 228 6.39 23.31 -9.88
CA PHE A 228 5.26 22.90 -9.07
C PHE A 228 5.21 23.62 -7.71
N LYS A 229 4.41 24.69 -7.66
CA LYS A 229 4.28 25.58 -6.51
C LYS A 229 2.80 25.65 -6.06
N PRO A 230 2.23 24.57 -5.46
CA PRO A 230 0.84 24.56 -5.00
C PRO A 230 0.60 25.55 -3.85
N GLU A 231 -0.64 26.02 -3.70
CA GLU A 231 -1.06 26.97 -2.66
C GLU A 231 -0.94 26.35 -1.25
N VAL A 232 -1.31 25.08 -1.11
CA VAL A 232 -1.22 24.35 0.15
C VAL A 232 -0.44 23.06 -0.05
N LYS A 233 0.62 22.90 0.75
CA LYS A 233 1.49 21.73 0.70
C LYS A 233 1.80 21.27 2.12
N ASP A 234 1.06 20.28 2.59
CA ASP A 234 1.18 19.77 3.95
C ASP A 234 1.67 18.30 3.92
N ALA A 235 2.53 17.92 4.87
CA ALA A 235 2.96 16.54 5.07
C ALA A 235 2.79 16.15 6.53
N TYR A 236 1.95 15.15 6.81
CA TYR A 236 1.73 14.60 8.14
C TYR A 236 2.57 13.34 8.32
N ILE A 237 3.60 13.43 9.17
CA ILE A 237 4.44 12.29 9.52
C ILE A 237 3.81 11.58 10.70
N VAL A 238 3.29 10.38 10.45
CA VAL A 238 2.54 9.60 11.44
C VAL A 238 3.48 9.09 12.54
N GLY A 239 3.04 9.27 13.79
CA GLY A 239 3.75 8.82 14.99
C GLY A 239 3.87 9.92 16.03
N ARG A 240 3.93 9.55 17.31
CA ARG A 240 4.03 10.52 18.41
C ARG A 240 5.45 11.08 18.46
N LEU A 241 5.59 12.40 18.43
CA LEU A 241 6.86 13.12 18.62
C LEU A 241 7.97 12.75 17.60
N ASN A 242 7.60 12.48 16.34
CA ASN A 242 8.53 12.12 15.26
C ASN A 242 9.38 13.28 14.72
N ASN A 243 9.89 14.14 15.61
CA ASN A 243 10.69 15.33 15.27
C ASN A 243 11.95 14.98 14.48
N GLU A 244 12.57 13.84 14.76
CA GLU A 244 13.75 13.39 14.02
C GLU A 244 13.41 13.07 12.56
N MET A 245 12.33 12.33 12.30
CA MET A 245 11.86 12.06 10.93
C MET A 245 11.46 13.34 10.20
N LYS A 246 10.81 14.30 10.88
CA LYS A 246 10.51 15.61 10.28
C LYS A 246 11.75 16.39 9.87
N ARG A 247 12.82 16.34 10.66
CA ARG A 247 14.11 16.94 10.28
C ARG A 247 14.68 16.28 9.02
N ARG A 248 14.57 14.95 8.89
CA ARG A 248 15.00 14.23 7.67
C ARG A 248 14.11 14.55 6.47
N ALA A 249 12.80 14.66 6.66
CA ALA A 249 11.87 15.11 5.63
C ALA A 249 12.26 16.49 5.11
N LYS A 250 12.49 17.44 6.02
CA LYS A 250 12.93 18.80 5.68
C LYS A 250 14.24 18.82 4.91
N LEU A 251 15.20 17.99 5.32
CA LEU A 251 16.47 17.85 4.64
C LEU A 251 16.31 17.30 3.21
N ILE A 252 15.55 16.22 3.03
CA ILE A 252 15.33 15.58 1.73
C ILE A 252 14.55 16.51 0.78
N LEU A 253 13.46 17.11 1.26
CA LEU A 253 12.63 18.04 0.48
C LEU A 253 13.43 19.27 0.04
N SER A 254 14.34 19.79 0.88
CA SER A 254 15.18 20.95 0.53
C SER A 254 16.08 20.75 -0.70
N ARG A 255 16.22 19.51 -1.21
CA ARG A 255 16.99 19.20 -2.40
C ARG A 255 16.19 19.27 -3.69
N GLN A 256 14.88 19.42 -3.59
CA GLN A 256 14.01 19.54 -4.75
C GLN A 256 13.81 21.02 -5.10
N PRO A 257 14.04 21.43 -6.35
CA PRO A 257 13.94 22.84 -6.74
C PRO A 257 12.58 23.47 -6.41
N CYS A 258 11.49 22.70 -6.55
CA CYS A 258 10.13 23.17 -6.25
C CYS A 258 9.85 23.41 -4.75
N GLU A 259 10.75 23.06 -3.84
CA GLU A 259 10.62 23.28 -2.40
C GLU A 259 11.31 24.56 -1.93
N VAL A 260 12.22 25.11 -2.73
CA VAL A 260 13.08 26.23 -2.35
C VAL A 260 12.74 27.45 -3.20
N ASP A 261 12.88 28.64 -2.64
CA ASP A 261 12.65 29.86 -3.41
C ASP A 261 13.78 30.12 -4.41
N ASP A 262 13.44 30.77 -5.53
CA ASP A 262 14.35 30.99 -6.67
C ASP A 262 15.62 31.80 -6.29
N ARG A 263 15.60 32.51 -5.15
CA ARG A 263 16.75 33.25 -4.59
C ARG A 263 17.75 32.36 -3.84
N ASP A 264 17.32 31.19 -3.36
CA ASP A 264 18.12 30.25 -2.58
C ASP A 264 18.55 29.02 -3.42
N THR A 265 18.04 28.85 -4.63
CA THR A 265 18.42 27.77 -5.56
C THR A 265 19.91 27.78 -5.91
N SER A 266 20.51 28.97 -6.05
CA SER A 266 21.95 29.15 -6.30
C SER A 266 22.85 28.66 -5.15
N LYS A 267 22.32 28.47 -3.94
CA LYS A 267 23.05 27.94 -2.77
C LYS A 267 22.97 26.41 -2.65
N ILE A 268 22.10 25.76 -3.42
CA ILE A 268 21.92 24.30 -3.44
C ILE A 268 23.00 23.66 -4.32
N VAL A 269 23.24 24.27 -5.48
CA VAL A 269 24.23 23.82 -6.48
C VAL A 269 25.64 24.12 -5.96
N GLY A 270 26.24 23.16 -5.26
CA GLY A 270 27.63 23.25 -4.74
C GLY A 270 27.85 22.74 -3.32
N LYS A 271 26.77 22.42 -2.57
CA LYS A 271 26.88 21.79 -1.22
C LYS A 271 26.50 20.30 -1.20
N ASP A 272 26.15 19.71 -2.34
CA ASP A 272 25.70 18.31 -2.44
C ASP A 272 26.77 17.28 -2.02
N ASP A 273 28.04 17.67 -2.09
CA ASP A 273 29.16 16.80 -1.76
C ASP A 273 29.62 16.95 -0.30
N TYR A 274 29.01 17.83 0.50
CA TYR A 274 29.29 17.93 1.93
C TYR A 274 28.87 16.65 2.65
N VAL A 275 29.81 16.02 3.35
CA VAL A 275 29.59 14.83 4.17
C VAL A 275 29.56 15.25 5.64
N GLY A 276 28.42 15.02 6.31
CA GLY A 276 28.24 15.38 7.71
C GLY A 276 26.84 15.88 8.02
N HIS A 277 26.63 16.24 9.29
CA HIS A 277 25.35 16.74 9.78
C HIS A 277 25.04 18.14 9.24
N ILE A 278 23.80 18.34 8.81
CA ILE A 278 23.29 19.63 8.33
C ILE A 278 22.28 20.17 9.36
N ASP A 279 22.43 21.44 9.71
CA ASP A 279 21.46 22.13 10.57
C ASP A 279 20.16 22.40 9.81
N THR A 280 19.17 21.53 10.04
CA THR A 280 17.83 21.60 9.44
C THR A 280 17.02 22.83 9.86
N ARG A 281 17.41 23.55 10.93
CA ARG A 281 16.73 24.79 11.35
C ARG A 281 16.91 25.90 10.33
N LYS A 282 18.08 25.93 9.66
CA LYS A 282 18.44 26.93 8.64
C LYS A 282 17.81 26.67 7.27
N LEU A 283 17.33 25.44 7.04
CA LEU A 283 16.64 25.10 5.79
C LEU A 283 15.26 25.76 5.78
N ARG A 284 14.84 26.28 4.63
CA ARG A 284 13.47 26.73 4.39
C ARG A 284 12.91 25.90 3.24
N ILE A 285 11.72 25.35 3.44
CA ILE A 285 11.00 24.54 2.45
C ILE A 285 9.56 25.01 2.39
N ARG A 286 8.89 24.82 1.25
CA ARG A 286 7.49 25.16 1.05
C ARG A 286 6.54 24.17 1.75
N THR A 287 6.90 22.89 1.76
CA THR A 287 6.10 21.86 2.44
C THR A 287 6.08 22.08 3.95
N ASN A 288 4.89 22.21 4.51
CA ASN A 288 4.67 22.31 5.95
C ASN A 288 4.59 20.90 6.57
N VAL A 289 5.60 20.53 7.35
CA VAL A 289 5.66 19.22 8.01
C VAL A 289 4.95 19.28 9.36
N ARG A 290 3.85 18.56 9.49
CA ARG A 290 2.88 18.66 10.59
C ARG A 290 2.95 17.51 11.58
N ASP A 291 2.46 17.79 12.79
CA ASP A 291 2.25 16.84 13.90
C ASP A 291 0.94 16.09 13.83
N SER A 292 -0.07 16.67 13.19
CA SER A 292 -1.42 16.12 13.15
C SER A 292 -2.12 16.51 11.86
N LEU A 293 -3.16 15.74 11.54
CA LEU A 293 -4.07 16.05 10.46
C LEU A 293 -4.90 17.28 10.82
N ALA A 294 -4.89 18.31 9.98
CA ALA A 294 -5.69 19.50 10.22
C ALA A 294 -7.13 19.29 9.74
N SER A 295 -8.05 19.09 10.69
CA SER A 295 -9.47 18.84 10.40
C SER A 295 -10.16 19.95 9.61
N SER A 296 -9.67 21.19 9.69
CA SER A 296 -10.24 22.35 9.00
C SER A 296 -9.82 22.47 7.53
N LYS A 297 -8.65 21.93 7.16
CA LYS A 297 -8.14 22.06 5.79
C LYS A 297 -8.68 20.95 4.90
N LYS A 298 -8.93 21.30 3.64
CA LYS A 298 -9.33 20.36 2.60
C LYS A 298 -8.30 20.35 1.47
N TYR A 299 -8.11 19.19 0.84
CA TYR A 299 -7.06 18.96 -0.15
C TYR A 299 -7.64 18.36 -1.45
N GLU A 300 -7.07 18.75 -2.58
CA GLU A 300 -7.36 18.19 -3.90
C GLU A 300 -6.63 16.87 -4.16
N LEU A 301 -5.49 16.67 -3.51
CA LEU A 301 -4.75 15.41 -3.56
C LEU A 301 -4.35 15.00 -2.15
N ILE A 302 -4.77 13.80 -1.74
CA ILE A 302 -4.30 13.18 -0.50
C ILE A 302 -3.58 11.88 -0.85
N ILE A 303 -2.35 11.73 -0.36
CA ILE A 303 -1.52 10.55 -0.52
C ILE A 303 -1.37 9.90 0.86
N VAL A 304 -1.80 8.65 0.99
CA VAL A 304 -1.62 7.85 2.21
C VAL A 304 -0.73 6.67 1.88
N ASN A 305 0.49 6.68 2.41
CA ASN A 305 1.49 5.66 2.16
C ASN A 305 1.78 4.83 3.41
N GLN A 306 1.37 3.56 3.40
CA GLN A 306 1.65 2.53 4.42
C GLN A 306 1.17 2.92 5.83
N ALA A 307 0.08 3.68 5.95
CA ALA A 307 -0.29 4.35 7.19
C ALA A 307 -1.76 4.19 7.62
N LEU A 308 -2.58 3.42 6.89
CA LEU A 308 -4.00 3.25 7.25
C LEU A 308 -4.20 2.35 8.47
N LEU A 309 -3.31 1.38 8.66
CA LEU A 309 -3.37 0.44 9.78
C LEU A 309 -2.21 0.70 10.75
N THR A 310 -2.52 0.92 12.03
CA THR A 310 -1.47 1.13 13.05
C THR A 310 -0.96 -0.18 13.63
N ARG A 311 -1.87 -1.14 13.85
CA ARG A 311 -1.57 -2.43 14.47
C ARG A 311 -2.37 -3.52 13.78
N LYS A 312 -1.73 -4.65 13.53
CA LYS A 312 -2.35 -5.80 12.86
C LYS A 312 -3.68 -6.26 13.48
N HIS A 313 -3.80 -6.24 14.80
CA HIS A 313 -5.02 -6.69 15.50
C HIS A 313 -6.15 -5.65 15.52
N SER A 314 -5.85 -4.40 15.18
CA SER A 314 -6.87 -3.35 15.06
C SER A 314 -7.61 -3.41 13.73
N PHE A 315 -7.19 -4.24 12.78
CA PHE A 315 -7.90 -4.44 11.54
C PHE A 315 -9.26 -5.10 11.80
N PRO A 316 -10.38 -4.62 11.21
CA PRO A 316 -10.48 -3.52 10.24
C PRO A 316 -10.75 -2.13 10.86
N ARG A 317 -10.97 -2.02 12.17
CA ARG A 317 -11.41 -0.80 12.86
C ARG A 317 -10.53 0.43 12.57
N ASP A 318 -9.21 0.29 12.66
CA ASP A 318 -8.30 1.42 12.40
C ASP A 318 -8.43 1.93 10.96
N VAL A 319 -8.60 1.03 9.98
CA VAL A 319 -8.77 1.39 8.58
C VAL A 319 -10.03 2.24 8.42
N ASP A 320 -11.14 1.81 9.01
CA ASP A 320 -12.42 2.52 8.94
C ASP A 320 -12.32 3.93 9.55
N LEU A 321 -11.73 4.06 10.74
CA LEU A 321 -11.60 5.33 11.47
C LEU A 321 -10.64 6.30 10.77
N ASN A 322 -9.45 5.83 10.39
CA ASN A 322 -8.45 6.66 9.73
C ASN A 322 -8.94 7.12 8.35
N LEU A 323 -9.64 6.25 7.61
CA LEU A 323 -10.21 6.59 6.31
C LEU A 323 -11.30 7.66 6.43
N GLU A 324 -12.14 7.61 7.47
CA GLU A 324 -13.16 8.64 7.72
C GLU A 324 -12.52 10.02 7.94
N MET A 325 -11.44 10.10 8.72
CA MET A 325 -10.67 11.34 8.92
C MET A 325 -10.06 11.86 7.61
N VAL A 326 -9.52 10.95 6.78
CA VAL A 326 -8.90 11.29 5.49
C VAL A 326 -9.93 11.77 4.48
N LEU A 327 -11.07 11.07 4.35
CA LEU A 327 -12.16 11.44 3.44
C LEU A 327 -12.79 12.77 3.85
N ALA A 328 -12.92 13.03 5.15
CA ALA A 328 -13.36 14.34 5.62
C ALA A 328 -12.47 15.46 5.07
N ALA A 329 -11.17 15.25 4.90
CA ALA A 329 -10.23 16.25 4.37
C ALA A 329 -10.21 16.34 2.82
N LEU A 330 -10.92 15.47 2.08
CA LEU A 330 -10.88 15.45 0.61
C LEU A 330 -11.84 16.48 0.00
N LYS A 331 -11.37 17.35 -0.90
CA LYS A 331 -12.20 18.32 -1.64
C LYS A 331 -13.05 17.63 -2.73
N PRO A 332 -14.23 18.17 -3.08
CA PRO A 332 -14.94 17.81 -4.32
C PRO A 332 -14.00 17.95 -5.54
N GLY A 333 -14.05 17.00 -6.47
CA GLY A 333 -13.10 16.89 -7.59
C GLY A 333 -11.70 16.38 -7.21
N GLY A 334 -11.46 16.13 -5.92
CA GLY A 334 -10.17 15.69 -5.41
C GLY A 334 -9.92 14.19 -5.59
N HIS A 335 -8.65 13.81 -5.47
CA HIS A 335 -8.16 12.44 -5.58
C HIS A 335 -7.55 11.96 -4.26
N LEU A 336 -7.87 10.73 -3.88
CA LEU A 336 -7.28 10.02 -2.76
C LEU A 336 -6.46 8.84 -3.26
N VAL A 337 -5.19 8.81 -2.93
CA VAL A 337 -4.24 7.76 -3.30
C VAL A 337 -3.85 7.00 -2.04
N LEU A 338 -4.19 5.71 -1.99
CA LEU A 338 -3.86 4.81 -0.89
C LEU A 338 -2.84 3.79 -1.37
N LEU A 339 -1.74 3.62 -0.64
CA LEU A 339 -0.71 2.61 -0.93
C LEU A 339 -0.42 1.80 0.33
N GLU A 340 -0.37 0.49 0.16
CA GLU A 340 0.01 -0.49 1.18
C GLU A 340 0.95 -1.52 0.56
N ARG A 341 1.63 -2.30 1.39
CA ARG A 341 2.59 -3.32 0.91
C ARG A 341 1.86 -4.40 0.11
N GLY A 342 2.52 -4.96 -0.89
CA GLY A 342 2.00 -6.02 -1.75
C GLY A 342 2.01 -7.39 -1.06
N ASN A 343 1.32 -7.48 0.07
CA ASN A 343 1.16 -8.69 0.86
C ASN A 343 -0.34 -8.87 1.21
N PRO A 344 -0.76 -10.04 1.75
CA PRO A 344 -2.17 -10.28 2.05
C PRO A 344 -2.83 -9.26 2.98
N LEU A 345 -2.09 -8.76 3.98
CA LEU A 345 -2.61 -7.75 4.92
C LEU A 345 -2.77 -6.38 4.24
N GLY A 346 -1.75 -5.93 3.50
CA GLY A 346 -1.80 -4.69 2.75
C GLY A 346 -2.90 -4.68 1.69
N PHE A 347 -3.10 -5.80 0.99
CA PHE A 347 -4.23 -5.95 0.07
C PHE A 347 -5.58 -5.86 0.80
N GLU A 348 -5.76 -6.55 1.93
CA GLU A 348 -7.00 -6.49 2.70
C GLU A 348 -7.28 -5.11 3.30
N ILE A 349 -6.26 -4.34 3.67
CA ILE A 349 -6.41 -2.93 4.06
C ILE A 349 -7.00 -2.13 2.90
N ILE A 350 -6.43 -2.26 1.70
CA ILE A 350 -6.90 -1.56 0.50
C ILE A 350 -8.31 -2.02 0.11
N ALA A 351 -8.57 -3.33 0.13
CA ALA A 351 -9.87 -3.90 -0.20
C ALA A 351 -10.95 -3.46 0.81
N ARG A 352 -10.63 -3.39 2.11
CA ARG A 352 -11.50 -2.85 3.14
C ARG A 352 -11.79 -1.37 2.92
N ALA A 353 -10.77 -0.57 2.63
CA ALA A 353 -10.96 0.86 2.33
C ALA A 353 -11.91 1.04 1.14
N ARG A 354 -11.72 0.28 0.06
CA ARG A 354 -12.62 0.25 -1.10
C ARG A 354 -14.05 -0.13 -0.72
N GLN A 355 -14.22 -1.19 0.07
CA GLN A 355 -15.53 -1.66 0.53
C GLN A 355 -16.27 -0.58 1.34
N VAL A 356 -15.57 0.09 2.26
CA VAL A 356 -16.16 1.15 3.10
C VAL A 356 -16.59 2.35 2.27
N MET A 357 -15.81 2.74 1.27
CA MET A 357 -16.09 3.88 0.40
C MET A 357 -17.22 3.63 -0.60
N LEU A 358 -17.29 2.43 -1.19
CA LEU A 358 -18.23 2.14 -2.28
C LEU A 358 -19.49 1.41 -1.82
N ARG A 359 -19.43 0.65 -0.72
CA ARG A 359 -20.53 -0.21 -0.23
C ARG A 359 -21.17 -1.04 -1.37
N PRO A 360 -20.38 -1.85 -2.09
CA PRO A 360 -20.88 -2.61 -3.24
C PRO A 360 -22.04 -3.55 -2.89
N GLU A 361 -22.19 -3.92 -1.62
CA GLU A 361 -23.31 -4.72 -1.12
C GLU A 361 -24.67 -4.03 -1.32
N ASN A 362 -24.70 -2.70 -1.33
CA ASN A 362 -25.92 -1.92 -1.52
C ASN A 362 -26.24 -1.66 -3.00
N PHE A 363 -25.42 -2.12 -3.94
CA PHE A 363 -25.53 -1.78 -5.37
C PHE A 363 -25.23 -3.00 -6.24
N THR A 364 -25.88 -4.12 -5.94
CA THR A 364 -25.68 -5.40 -6.63
C THR A 364 -26.19 -5.41 -8.07
N HIS A 365 -27.21 -4.60 -8.37
CA HIS A 365 -27.84 -4.50 -9.70
C HIS A 365 -27.07 -3.57 -10.65
N GLU A 366 -26.19 -2.73 -10.13
CA GLU A 366 -25.46 -1.77 -10.93
C GLU A 366 -24.14 -2.36 -11.46
N SER A 367 -23.93 -2.17 -12.76
CA SER A 367 -22.70 -2.58 -13.45
C SER A 367 -21.82 -1.36 -13.79
N GLY A 368 -20.51 -1.58 -14.00
CA GLY A 368 -19.58 -0.51 -14.37
C GLY A 368 -19.04 0.35 -13.22
N LYS A 369 -18.84 1.65 -13.51
CA LYS A 369 -18.14 2.63 -12.65
C LYS A 369 -18.98 3.86 -12.30
N ILE A 370 -20.24 3.65 -11.94
CA ILE A 370 -21.12 4.73 -11.49
C ILE A 370 -20.66 5.23 -10.10
N PRO A 371 -20.45 6.55 -9.90
CA PRO A 371 -20.04 7.08 -8.60
C PRO A 371 -21.00 6.71 -7.46
N ARG A 372 -20.43 6.25 -6.34
CA ARG A 372 -21.14 5.71 -5.18
C ARG A 372 -21.36 6.77 -4.09
N PRO A 373 -22.56 6.89 -3.52
CA PRO A 373 -22.82 7.82 -2.43
C PRO A 373 -22.09 7.39 -1.16
N TYR A 374 -21.47 8.36 -0.47
CA TYR A 374 -20.75 8.16 0.80
C TYR A 374 -21.44 8.93 1.93
N ILE A 375 -22.43 8.27 2.56
CA ILE A 375 -23.33 8.86 3.56
C ILE A 375 -22.61 9.47 4.77
N ARG A 376 -21.51 8.86 5.24
CA ARG A 376 -20.82 9.37 6.44
C ARG A 376 -20.19 10.75 6.23
N GLY A 377 -19.75 11.02 5.00
CA GLY A 377 -19.13 12.27 4.62
C GLY A 377 -20.11 13.29 4.05
N SER A 378 -21.34 12.90 3.73
CA SER A 378 -22.35 13.82 3.19
C SER A 378 -22.91 14.72 4.29
N LYS A 379 -23.23 15.96 3.91
CA LYS A 379 -23.90 16.92 4.80
C LYS A 379 -25.34 16.50 5.07
N PRO A 380 -26.18 16.29 4.03
CA PRO A 380 -27.49 15.67 4.22
C PRO A 380 -27.26 14.20 4.54
N LYS A 381 -27.87 13.76 5.63
CA LYS A 381 -27.91 12.35 6.01
C LYS A 381 -29.33 11.89 5.71
N PRO A 382 -29.52 10.87 4.86
CA PRO A 382 -30.85 10.33 4.63
C PRO A 382 -31.41 9.87 5.97
N GLN A 383 -32.62 10.32 6.29
CA GLN A 383 -33.27 9.96 7.54
C GLN A 383 -33.69 8.50 7.44
N LYS A 384 -32.98 7.62 8.16
CA LYS A 384 -33.47 6.25 8.35
C LYS A 384 -34.70 6.32 9.24
N LEU A 385 -35.88 6.10 8.67
CA LEU A 385 -37.07 5.73 9.44
C LEU A 385 -36.70 4.55 10.34
N ARG A 386 -37.00 4.63 11.64
CA ARG A 386 -36.81 3.47 12.52
C ARG A 386 -37.87 2.44 12.14
N LYS A 387 -37.56 1.14 12.30
CA LYS A 387 -38.55 0.08 12.10
C LYS A 387 -39.79 0.28 12.99
N GLU A 388 -39.61 0.93 14.14
CA GLU A 388 -40.67 1.28 15.10
C GLU A 388 -41.62 2.39 14.58
N ASP A 389 -41.14 3.23 13.66
CA ASP A 389 -41.90 4.34 13.07
C ASP A 389 -42.60 3.93 11.75
N GLN A 390 -42.43 2.68 11.30
CA GLN A 390 -43.12 2.14 10.12
C GLN A 390 -44.55 1.77 10.52
N MET A 391 -45.53 2.54 10.04
CA MET A 391 -46.96 2.31 10.34
C MET A 391 -47.47 0.95 9.84
N VAL A 392 -46.80 0.37 8.84
CA VAL A 392 -47.12 -0.93 8.25
C VAL A 392 -45.87 -1.81 8.29
N THR A 393 -45.96 -2.92 9.00
CA THR A 393 -44.88 -3.92 9.14
C THR A 393 -45.07 -5.06 8.15
N GLU A 394 -43.99 -5.71 7.72
CA GLU A 394 -44.07 -6.90 6.84
C GLU A 394 -44.92 -8.03 7.44
N GLU A 395 -44.99 -8.13 8.76
CA GLU A 395 -45.83 -9.09 9.46
C GLU A 395 -47.32 -8.75 9.33
N GLN A 396 -47.68 -7.46 9.34
CA GLN A 396 -49.04 -7.00 9.09
C GLN A 396 -49.45 -7.22 7.62
N VAL A 397 -48.56 -6.95 6.66
CA VAL A 397 -48.83 -7.21 5.23
C VAL A 397 -49.07 -8.70 4.99
N LYS A 398 -48.19 -9.57 5.51
CA LYS A 398 -48.36 -11.03 5.41
C LYS A 398 -49.62 -11.52 6.14
N HIS A 399 -50.01 -10.85 7.21
CA HIS A 399 -51.23 -11.17 7.94
C HIS A 399 -52.47 -10.78 7.13
N GLU A 400 -52.48 -9.61 6.50
CA GLU A 400 -53.53 -9.19 5.58
C GLU A 400 -53.62 -10.10 4.36
N GLU A 401 -52.50 -10.41 3.68
CA GLU A 401 -52.48 -11.36 2.55
C GLU A 401 -53.06 -12.72 2.94
N LYS A 402 -52.74 -13.20 4.15
CA LYS A 402 -53.23 -14.47 4.66
C LYS A 402 -54.71 -14.41 5.04
N MET A 403 -55.18 -13.30 5.60
CA MET A 403 -56.61 -13.07 5.88
C MET A 403 -57.40 -12.96 4.57
N LEU A 404 -56.85 -12.31 3.55
CA LEU A 404 -57.46 -12.18 2.24
C LEU A 404 -57.56 -13.55 1.55
N MET A 405 -56.48 -14.35 1.57
CA MET A 405 -56.48 -15.74 1.07
C MET A 405 -57.52 -16.61 1.79
N LYS A 406 -57.64 -16.45 3.11
CA LYS A 406 -58.61 -17.22 3.91
C LYS A 406 -60.06 -16.78 3.64
N ALA A 407 -60.29 -15.49 3.43
CA ALA A 407 -61.60 -14.97 3.04
C ALA A 407 -62.00 -15.48 1.65
N ILE A 408 -61.06 -15.52 0.70
CA ILE A 408 -61.27 -16.10 -0.64
C ILE A 408 -61.61 -17.60 -0.55
N GLU A 409 -60.93 -18.35 0.32
CA GLU A 409 -61.25 -19.77 0.58
C GLU A 409 -62.62 -19.97 1.26
N GLU A 410 -62.99 -19.10 2.22
CA GLU A 410 -64.26 -19.17 2.96
C GLU A 410 -65.47 -18.78 2.11
N ASP A 411 -65.31 -17.86 1.15
CA ASP A 411 -66.34 -17.49 0.18
C ASP A 411 -66.51 -18.52 -0.96
N GLY A 412 -65.77 -19.63 -0.92
CA GLY A 412 -65.95 -20.77 -1.84
C GLY A 412 -65.56 -20.48 -3.29
N LEU A 413 -64.77 -19.42 -3.52
CA LEU A 413 -64.25 -19.08 -4.84
C LEU A 413 -63.02 -19.95 -5.14
N ASN A 414 -63.24 -21.03 -5.86
CA ASN A 414 -62.18 -21.87 -6.41
C ASN A 414 -61.46 -21.07 -7.51
N VAL A 415 -60.24 -20.60 -7.23
CA VAL A 415 -59.45 -19.75 -8.14
C VAL A 415 -58.73 -20.61 -9.17
N ASP A 416 -59.45 -21.01 -10.22
CA ASP A 416 -58.84 -21.21 -11.54
C ASP A 416 -58.95 -19.87 -12.30
N ASP A 417 -57.78 -19.29 -12.55
CA ASP A 417 -57.50 -17.88 -12.82
C ASP A 417 -57.89 -17.37 -14.22
N VAL A 418 -59.13 -17.61 -14.69
CA VAL A 418 -59.53 -17.21 -16.06
C VAL A 418 -60.85 -16.44 -16.18
N ASP A 419 -61.75 -16.47 -15.19
CA ASP A 419 -63.08 -15.83 -15.33
C ASP A 419 -63.49 -14.86 -14.19
N LEU A 420 -62.60 -14.59 -13.21
CA LEU A 420 -62.92 -13.71 -12.07
C LEU A 420 -63.17 -12.26 -12.51
N GLU A 421 -62.38 -11.77 -13.46
CA GLU A 421 -62.49 -10.41 -14.00
C GLU A 421 -63.81 -10.18 -14.74
N LYS A 422 -64.24 -11.16 -15.55
CA LYS A 422 -65.56 -11.11 -16.22
C LYS A 422 -66.72 -11.15 -15.24
N HIS A 423 -66.63 -11.98 -14.20
CA HIS A 423 -67.72 -12.12 -13.23
C HIS A 423 -67.88 -10.87 -12.35
N LEU A 424 -66.79 -10.15 -12.07
CA LEU A 424 -66.81 -8.86 -11.38
C LEU A 424 -67.37 -7.76 -12.29
N ASN A 425 -66.93 -7.71 -13.55
CA ASN A 425 -67.40 -6.72 -14.53
C ASN A 425 -68.88 -6.90 -14.90
N GLU A 426 -69.42 -8.13 -14.94
CA GLU A 426 -70.86 -8.36 -15.15
C GLU A 426 -71.72 -7.92 -13.95
N LYS A 427 -71.19 -8.07 -12.72
CA LYS A 427 -71.95 -7.78 -11.49
C LYS A 427 -71.90 -6.31 -11.08
N TYR A 428 -70.78 -5.64 -11.34
CA TYR A 428 -70.53 -4.27 -10.87
C TYR A 428 -70.23 -3.27 -12.00
N GLY A 429 -70.17 -3.72 -13.26
CA GLY A 429 -69.79 -2.90 -14.41
C GLY A 429 -68.28 -2.83 -14.60
N GLU A 430 -67.82 -2.61 -15.84
CA GLU A 430 -66.41 -2.29 -16.13
C GLU A 430 -66.08 -0.92 -15.55
N LEU A 431 -65.04 -0.86 -14.71
CA LEU A 431 -64.56 0.38 -14.10
C LEU A 431 -63.91 1.27 -15.16
N SER A 432 -64.29 2.54 -15.21
CA SER A 432 -63.65 3.53 -16.08
C SER A 432 -62.43 4.15 -15.39
N ASP A 433 -61.47 4.67 -16.17
CA ASP A 433 -60.30 5.39 -15.66
C ASP A 433 -60.66 6.63 -14.82
N GLU A 434 -61.90 7.10 -14.89
CA GLU A 434 -62.43 8.22 -14.11
C GLU A 434 -62.96 7.78 -12.73
N ASP A 435 -63.42 6.53 -12.58
CA ASP A 435 -63.87 5.96 -11.30
C ASP A 435 -62.69 5.56 -10.39
N LEU A 436 -61.51 5.34 -10.98
CA LEU A 436 -60.26 4.99 -10.28
C LEU A 436 -59.47 6.22 -9.82
N ARG A 437 -59.85 7.43 -10.25
CA ARG A 437 -59.20 8.69 -9.84
C ARG A 437 -59.70 9.09 -8.46
N PHE A 438 -58.79 9.12 -7.49
CA PHE A 438 -59.08 9.70 -6.18
C PHE A 438 -59.06 11.23 -6.26
N GLU A 439 -59.97 11.91 -5.55
CA GLU A 439 -60.15 13.38 -5.58
C GLU A 439 -58.90 14.20 -5.15
N PHE A 440 -57.82 13.56 -4.70
CA PHE A 440 -56.57 14.19 -4.25
C PHE A 440 -55.32 13.75 -5.04
N GLU A 441 -55.49 13.09 -6.20
CA GLU A 441 -54.37 12.54 -6.97
C GLU A 441 -53.43 13.62 -7.56
N ASP A 442 -53.90 14.87 -7.66
CA ASP A 442 -53.09 16.01 -8.11
C ASP A 442 -52.17 16.61 -7.01
N GLU A 443 -52.34 16.24 -5.73
CA GLU A 443 -51.54 16.74 -4.60
C GLU A 443 -50.54 15.72 -4.01
N LEU A 444 -50.59 14.45 -4.43
CA LEU A 444 -49.62 13.43 -4.00
C LEU A 444 -48.57 13.16 -5.09
N GLU A 445 -47.29 13.34 -4.73
CA GLU A 445 -46.18 12.78 -5.52
C GLU A 445 -46.41 11.28 -5.74
N LYS A 446 -46.40 10.87 -7.01
CA LYS A 446 -46.53 9.47 -7.44
C LYS A 446 -45.48 8.60 -6.75
N VAL A 447 -45.85 7.95 -5.65
CA VAL A 447 -45.05 6.88 -5.04
C VAL A 447 -45.21 5.64 -5.91
N SER A 448 -44.20 5.36 -6.72
CA SER A 448 -44.18 4.17 -7.58
C SER A 448 -44.26 2.91 -6.73
N SER A 449 -45.36 2.18 -6.85
CA SER A 449 -45.54 0.83 -6.32
C SER A 449 -44.71 -0.15 -7.15
N SER A 450 -43.43 -0.29 -6.79
CA SER A 450 -42.66 -1.48 -7.12
C SER A 450 -41.93 -1.91 -5.87
N ALA A 451 -42.13 -3.17 -5.50
CA ALA A 451 -41.43 -3.85 -4.41
C ALA A 451 -39.92 -3.82 -4.68
N GLN A 452 -39.27 -2.71 -4.32
CA GLN A 452 -37.83 -2.56 -4.34
C GLN A 452 -37.33 -2.89 -2.94
N SER A 453 -36.39 -3.82 -2.91
CA SER A 453 -35.54 -4.21 -1.79
C SER A 453 -35.19 -3.02 -0.89
N GLU A 454 -34.95 -3.30 0.41
CA GLU A 454 -34.48 -2.41 1.49
C GLU A 454 -33.25 -1.52 1.11
N MET A 455 -33.38 -0.67 0.11
CA MET A 455 -32.35 0.21 -0.41
C MET A 455 -32.44 1.51 0.40
N PRO A 456 -31.35 1.97 1.01
CA PRO A 456 -31.34 3.28 1.64
C PRO A 456 -31.72 4.33 0.59
N ASP A 457 -32.63 5.23 0.93
CA ASP A 457 -32.83 6.42 0.11
C ASP A 457 -31.52 7.24 0.10
N TYR A 458 -31.03 7.57 -1.09
CA TYR A 458 -29.82 8.36 -1.30
C TYR A 458 -30.13 9.76 -1.82
N ALA A 459 -31.40 10.16 -1.85
CA ALA A 459 -31.82 11.49 -2.26
C ALA A 459 -31.05 12.58 -1.49
N GLY A 460 -30.51 13.53 -2.23
CA GLY A 460 -29.79 14.68 -1.69
C GLY A 460 -28.33 14.42 -1.27
N VAL A 461 -27.80 13.19 -1.32
CA VAL A 461 -26.40 12.92 -0.92
C VAL A 461 -25.41 13.72 -1.79
N ASP A 462 -24.59 14.56 -1.15
CA ASP A 462 -23.65 15.46 -1.85
C ASP A 462 -22.20 14.94 -1.89
N TYR A 463 -21.97 13.68 -1.52
CA TYR A 463 -20.63 13.10 -1.49
C TYR A 463 -20.63 11.79 -2.27
N HIS A 464 -20.05 11.82 -3.47
CA HIS A 464 -19.94 10.66 -4.35
C HIS A 464 -18.48 10.28 -4.62
N LEU A 465 -18.18 8.98 -4.61
CA LEU A 465 -16.86 8.41 -4.78
C LEU A 465 -16.81 7.41 -5.93
N SER A 466 -15.76 7.46 -6.74
CA SER A 466 -15.50 6.48 -7.80
C SER A 466 -14.05 5.98 -7.77
N VAL A 467 -13.84 4.75 -8.23
CA VAL A 467 -12.52 4.13 -8.36
C VAL A 467 -11.90 4.55 -9.69
N VAL A 468 -10.77 5.24 -9.61
CA VAL A 468 -9.94 5.53 -10.78
C VAL A 468 -9.11 4.30 -11.15
N ALA A 469 -8.41 3.71 -10.18
CA ALA A 469 -7.55 2.54 -10.33
C ALA A 469 -7.41 1.79 -8.98
N PRO A 470 -6.99 0.52 -8.94
CA PRO A 470 -6.68 -0.39 -10.06
C PRO A 470 -7.91 -1.08 -10.64
N CYS A 471 -9.03 -1.16 -9.90
CA CYS A 471 -10.20 -1.94 -10.31
C CYS A 471 -10.95 -1.26 -11.48
N PRO A 472 -11.42 -2.03 -12.48
CA PRO A 472 -12.25 -1.51 -13.58
C PRO A 472 -13.75 -1.48 -13.27
N HIS A 473 -14.15 -1.80 -12.05
CA HIS A 473 -15.57 -1.90 -11.64
C HIS A 473 -15.78 -1.37 -10.22
N HIS A 474 -17.02 -1.06 -9.85
CA HIS A 474 -17.43 -0.71 -8.49
C HIS A 474 -18.09 -1.84 -7.69
N GLY A 475 -18.40 -2.99 -8.30
CA GLY A 475 -18.93 -4.17 -7.60
C GLY A 475 -18.00 -4.78 -6.54
N LYS A 476 -18.44 -5.83 -5.84
CA LYS A 476 -17.66 -6.50 -4.78
C LYS A 476 -16.29 -6.99 -5.30
N CYS A 477 -15.22 -6.75 -4.54
CA CYS A 477 -13.89 -7.19 -4.94
C CYS A 477 -13.81 -8.73 -4.91
N PRO A 478 -13.52 -9.41 -6.03
CA PRO A 478 -13.54 -10.88 -6.09
C PRO A 478 -12.36 -11.54 -5.35
N LEU A 479 -11.29 -10.79 -5.07
CA LEU A 479 -10.10 -11.29 -4.37
C LEU A 479 -10.14 -11.06 -2.85
N GLN A 480 -11.11 -10.31 -2.34
CA GLN A 480 -11.22 -9.97 -0.92
C GLN A 480 -11.82 -11.12 -0.12
N LEU A 481 -11.14 -11.54 0.95
CA LEU A 481 -11.60 -12.56 1.89
C LEU A 481 -12.12 -11.97 3.21
N GLY A 482 -11.73 -10.75 3.54
CA GLY A 482 -12.21 -9.97 4.69
C GLY A 482 -11.45 -10.23 5.99
N ASP A 483 -10.65 -11.30 6.07
CA ASP A 483 -9.69 -11.52 7.16
C ASP A 483 -8.32 -11.94 6.58
N PRO A 484 -7.26 -11.14 6.78
CA PRO A 484 -5.89 -11.42 6.31
C PRO A 484 -5.34 -12.79 6.74
N VAL A 485 -5.84 -13.35 7.85
CA VAL A 485 -5.41 -14.66 8.35
C VAL A 485 -5.82 -15.79 7.39
N LEU A 486 -6.91 -15.62 6.64
CA LEU A 486 -7.44 -16.65 5.74
C LEU A 486 -6.47 -17.02 4.61
N TYR A 487 -5.62 -16.07 4.16
CA TYR A 487 -4.59 -16.32 3.16
C TYR A 487 -3.47 -17.26 3.65
N LYS A 488 -3.33 -17.46 4.96
CA LYS A 488 -2.26 -18.28 5.56
C LYS A 488 -2.68 -19.71 5.90
N VAL A 489 -3.93 -20.10 5.60
CA VAL A 489 -4.42 -21.45 5.90
C VAL A 489 -3.67 -22.48 5.04
N SER A 490 -2.85 -23.31 5.69
CA SER A 490 -1.82 -24.19 5.10
C SER A 490 -2.26 -25.04 3.88
N HIS A 491 -3.52 -25.52 3.82
CA HIS A 491 -4.01 -26.36 2.72
C HIS A 491 -4.68 -25.58 1.57
N HIS A 492 -4.75 -24.26 1.68
CA HIS A 492 -5.43 -23.38 0.72
C HIS A 492 -4.57 -22.19 0.26
N LYS A 493 -3.34 -22.03 0.77
CA LYS A 493 -2.46 -20.89 0.46
C LYS A 493 -2.26 -20.65 -1.06
N HIS A 494 -2.16 -21.70 -1.86
CA HIS A 494 -1.95 -21.61 -3.31
C HIS A 494 -3.23 -21.29 -4.10
N ARG A 495 -4.39 -21.27 -3.44
CA ARG A 495 -5.69 -21.00 -4.08
C ARG A 495 -6.11 -19.53 -3.98
N PHE A 496 -5.47 -18.75 -3.13
CA PHE A 496 -5.84 -17.35 -2.90
C PHE A 496 -4.81 -16.44 -3.54
N ASP A 497 -5.24 -15.71 -4.56
CA ASP A 497 -4.52 -14.58 -5.10
C ASP A 497 -4.98 -13.30 -4.39
N PHE A 498 -4.14 -12.27 -4.40
CA PHE A 498 -4.47 -10.93 -3.93
C PHE A 498 -3.97 -9.91 -4.94
N CYS A 499 -4.60 -8.75 -5.00
CA CYS A 499 -4.23 -7.72 -5.97
C CYS A 499 -2.96 -7.00 -5.49
N ALA A 500 -1.83 -7.31 -6.12
CA ALA A 500 -0.56 -6.65 -5.89
C ALA A 500 0.18 -6.46 -7.23
N PHE A 501 1.02 -5.44 -7.29
CA PHE A 501 1.76 -5.04 -8.48
C PHE A 501 3.25 -4.99 -8.17
N ASP A 502 4.06 -5.37 -9.14
CA ASP A 502 5.50 -5.34 -9.02
C ASP A 502 6.08 -3.97 -9.37
N ASN A 503 7.22 -3.68 -8.74
CA ASN A 503 8.02 -2.51 -9.01
C ASN A 503 9.48 -2.88 -9.03
N VAL A 504 10.25 -2.27 -9.91
CA VAL A 504 11.70 -2.45 -10.00
C VAL A 504 12.34 -1.08 -9.86
N SER A 505 13.25 -0.97 -8.91
CA SER A 505 14.02 0.25 -8.64
C SER A 505 15.51 -0.03 -8.78
N GLU A 506 16.27 0.94 -9.25
CA GLU A 506 17.74 0.89 -9.25
C GLU A 506 18.25 1.22 -7.85
N ARG A 507 19.18 0.41 -7.32
CA ARG A 507 19.72 0.63 -5.98
C ARG A 507 20.71 1.79 -5.98
N PRO A 508 20.44 2.89 -5.27
CA PRO A 508 21.40 3.95 -5.06
C PRO A 508 22.53 3.49 -4.14
N LYS A 509 23.61 4.28 -4.09
CA LYS A 509 24.81 4.00 -3.29
C LYS A 509 24.48 3.66 -1.84
N TYR A 510 23.62 4.44 -1.18
CA TYR A 510 23.28 4.21 0.22
C TYR A 510 22.59 2.86 0.47
N THR A 511 21.74 2.40 -0.45
CA THR A 511 21.08 1.09 -0.35
C THR A 511 22.06 -0.05 -0.60
N MET A 512 22.98 0.13 -1.56
CA MET A 512 24.06 -0.83 -1.79
C MET A 512 24.94 -0.96 -0.53
N GLU A 513 25.39 0.15 0.07
CA GLU A 513 26.22 0.17 1.27
C GLU A 513 25.52 -0.41 2.51
N LEU A 514 24.21 -0.16 2.66
CA LEU A 514 23.41 -0.78 3.71
C LEU A 514 23.46 -2.31 3.59
N LYS A 515 23.19 -2.82 2.39
CA LYS A 515 23.10 -4.27 2.10
C LYS A 515 24.46 -4.95 1.99
N LYS A 516 25.55 -4.20 1.82
CA LYS A 516 26.91 -4.72 1.92
C LYS A 516 27.18 -5.18 3.36
N GLY A 517 27.23 -6.49 3.57
CA GLY A 517 27.60 -7.07 4.86
C GLY A 517 26.82 -8.34 5.18
N LYS A 518 27.41 -9.20 6.01
CA LYS A 518 26.86 -10.52 6.34
C LYS A 518 25.45 -10.45 6.96
N ARG A 519 25.22 -9.46 7.82
CA ARG A 519 24.01 -9.34 8.66
C ARG A 519 22.70 -9.23 7.86
N LEU A 520 22.73 -8.57 6.70
CA LEU A 520 21.56 -8.43 5.81
C LEU A 520 21.62 -9.37 4.59
N ALA A 521 22.75 -10.02 4.34
CA ALA A 521 22.93 -10.96 3.23
C ALA A 521 22.43 -12.39 3.55
N THR A 522 22.19 -12.70 4.82
CA THR A 522 21.77 -14.02 5.29
C THR A 522 20.34 -14.06 5.78
N PRO A 523 19.67 -15.24 5.73
CA PRO A 523 18.46 -15.47 6.52
C PRO A 523 18.70 -15.07 7.98
N TRP A 524 17.84 -14.22 8.54
CA TRP A 524 18.10 -13.52 9.81
C TRP A 524 18.21 -14.46 11.03
N GLU A 525 17.84 -15.73 10.89
CA GLU A 525 17.98 -16.77 11.92
C GLU A 525 19.38 -17.44 11.92
N LYS A 526 20.16 -17.29 10.85
CA LYS A 526 21.43 -18.01 10.61
C LYS A 526 22.64 -17.10 10.44
N ALA A 527 22.52 -15.80 10.74
CA ALA A 527 23.57 -14.82 10.46
C ALA A 527 24.96 -15.22 11.02
N ASP A 528 25.00 -15.90 12.17
CA ASP A 528 26.24 -16.28 12.84
C ASP A 528 26.74 -17.70 12.49
N LYS A 529 25.97 -18.48 11.73
CA LYS A 529 26.25 -19.91 11.45
C LYS A 529 26.33 -20.24 9.97
N LEU A 530 26.88 -19.33 9.16
CA LEU A 530 27.17 -19.63 7.76
C LEU A 530 28.41 -20.52 7.63
N THR A 531 28.30 -21.57 6.83
CA THR A 531 29.44 -22.37 6.35
C THR A 531 30.33 -21.56 5.41
N LYS A 532 31.58 -22.02 5.21
CA LYS A 532 32.53 -21.38 4.27
C LYS A 532 32.00 -21.36 2.82
N SER A 533 31.27 -22.40 2.41
CA SER A 533 30.66 -22.49 1.07
C SER A 533 29.53 -21.47 0.90
N GLU A 534 28.64 -21.34 1.88
CA GLU A 534 27.57 -20.33 1.85
C GLU A 534 28.14 -18.90 1.86
N ARG A 535 29.23 -18.64 2.59
CA ARG A 535 29.93 -17.34 2.55
C ARG A 535 30.46 -17.04 1.15
N LYS A 536 31.14 -18.00 0.51
CA LYS A 536 31.66 -17.86 -0.85
C LYS A 536 30.55 -17.63 -1.87
N ALA A 537 29.38 -18.23 -1.69
CA ALA A 537 28.21 -18.00 -2.54
C ALA A 537 27.60 -16.59 -2.36
N LEU A 538 27.72 -16.00 -1.16
CA LEU A 538 27.20 -14.67 -0.83
C LEU A 538 28.13 -13.52 -1.20
N GLU A 539 29.41 -13.78 -1.49
CA GLU A 539 30.41 -12.77 -1.85
C GLU A 539 30.08 -12.03 -3.16
N GLY A 540 29.11 -12.55 -3.94
CA GLY A 540 28.68 -11.97 -5.20
C GLY A 540 29.75 -12.13 -6.28
N GLY A 541 29.34 -12.41 -7.52
CA GLY A 541 30.29 -12.62 -8.62
C GLY A 541 31.07 -11.37 -9.05
N GLY A 542 30.81 -10.20 -8.45
CA GLY A 542 31.51 -8.94 -8.71
C GLY A 542 31.47 -8.44 -10.16
N ARG A 543 30.64 -9.05 -11.02
CA ARG A 543 30.65 -8.77 -12.47
C ARG A 543 30.25 -7.31 -12.72
N PRO A 544 31.09 -6.50 -13.38
CA PRO A 544 30.67 -5.18 -13.88
C PRO A 544 29.38 -5.33 -14.69
N GLY A 545 28.34 -4.55 -14.35
CA GLY A 545 27.01 -4.65 -14.97
C GLY A 545 26.07 -5.72 -14.38
N SER A 546 26.37 -6.31 -13.22
CA SER A 546 25.40 -7.13 -12.47
C SER A 546 24.14 -6.32 -12.13
N ASN A 547 22.98 -6.99 -12.02
CA ASN A 547 21.68 -6.36 -11.78
C ASN A 547 21.69 -5.52 -10.49
N ASN A 548 21.89 -4.21 -10.63
CA ASN A 548 21.84 -3.25 -9.52
C ASN A 548 20.39 -2.83 -9.21
N THR A 549 19.46 -3.78 -9.23
CA THR A 549 18.03 -3.51 -9.07
C THR A 549 17.45 -4.23 -7.88
N GLU A 550 16.38 -3.66 -7.35
CA GLU A 550 15.57 -4.24 -6.30
C GLU A 550 14.12 -4.26 -6.74
N SER A 551 13.46 -5.41 -6.55
CA SER A 551 12.04 -5.55 -6.77
C SER A 551 11.26 -5.39 -5.46
N GLY A 552 10.13 -4.72 -5.54
CA GLY A 552 9.14 -4.59 -4.48
C GLY A 552 7.75 -4.89 -5.00
N THR A 553 6.82 -5.19 -4.10
CA THR A 553 5.40 -5.34 -4.44
C THR A 553 4.55 -4.40 -3.58
N TYR A 554 3.49 -3.87 -4.17
CA TYR A 554 2.57 -2.94 -3.51
C TYR A 554 1.12 -3.22 -3.91
N SER A 555 0.19 -2.86 -3.04
CA SER A 555 -1.24 -2.83 -3.29
C SER A 555 -1.67 -1.37 -3.19
N TYR A 556 -2.53 -0.90 -4.08
CA TYR A 556 -2.94 0.50 -4.08
C TYR A 556 -4.39 0.68 -4.50
N LEU A 557 -4.93 1.86 -4.20
CA LEU A 557 -6.26 2.29 -4.62
C LEU A 557 -6.23 3.80 -4.87
N ILE A 558 -6.78 4.21 -6.00
CA ILE A 558 -6.97 5.61 -6.38
C ILE A 558 -8.47 5.85 -6.45
N MET A 559 -8.95 6.76 -5.62
CA MET A 559 -10.33 7.19 -5.56
C MET A 559 -10.44 8.63 -6.05
N HIS A 560 -11.55 8.94 -6.71
CA HIS A 560 -11.94 10.28 -7.09
C HIS A 560 -13.23 10.65 -6.38
N ARG A 561 -13.30 11.85 -5.84
CA ARG A 561 -14.53 12.43 -5.31
C ARG A 561 -15.18 13.29 -6.40
N SER A 562 -16.41 12.98 -6.78
CA SER A 562 -17.15 13.79 -7.75
C SER A 562 -17.38 15.22 -7.24
N LEU A 563 -17.66 16.14 -8.17
CA LEU A 563 -18.13 17.48 -7.82
C LEU A 563 -19.51 17.41 -7.17
N ASN A 564 -19.83 18.44 -6.39
CA ASN A 564 -21.10 18.55 -5.66
C ASN A 564 -22.17 19.33 -6.45
N ASP A 565 -21.90 19.64 -7.72
CA ASP A 565 -22.79 20.46 -8.55
C ASP A 565 -24.05 19.68 -8.94
N LYS A 566 -25.19 20.39 -9.02
CA LYS A 566 -26.48 19.78 -9.37
C LYS A 566 -26.42 19.00 -10.69
N GLU A 567 -25.69 19.51 -11.68
CA GLU A 567 -25.49 18.84 -12.97
C GLU A 567 -24.75 17.51 -12.84
N THR A 568 -23.72 17.46 -11.99
CA THR A 568 -22.94 16.24 -11.76
C THR A 568 -23.79 15.20 -11.03
N ILE A 569 -24.60 15.62 -10.06
CA ILE A 569 -25.50 14.72 -9.32
C ILE A 569 -26.58 14.15 -10.25
N LYS A 570 -27.25 15.00 -11.03
CA LYS A 570 -28.23 14.57 -12.05
C LYS A 570 -27.64 13.57 -13.04
N LYS A 571 -26.39 13.79 -13.48
CA LYS A 571 -25.69 12.84 -14.35
C LYS A 571 -25.47 11.48 -13.66
N ILE A 572 -25.09 11.48 -12.39
CA ILE A 572 -24.89 10.23 -11.63
C ILE A 572 -26.21 9.47 -11.47
N GLU A 573 -27.31 10.19 -11.25
CA GLU A 573 -28.66 9.62 -11.14
C GLU A 573 -29.12 9.04 -12.49
N ALA A 574 -28.96 9.78 -13.59
CA ALA A 574 -29.24 9.28 -14.93
C ALA A 574 -28.38 8.05 -15.28
N ASP A 575 -27.07 8.07 -15.01
CA ASP A 575 -26.19 6.92 -15.22
C ASP A 575 -26.63 5.69 -14.38
N ARG A 576 -27.28 5.92 -13.22
CA ARG A 576 -27.82 4.87 -12.35
C ARG A 576 -29.13 4.28 -12.87
N GLU A 577 -30.03 5.12 -13.39
CA GLU A 577 -31.27 4.68 -14.03
C GLU A 577 -30.98 3.80 -15.26
N HIS A 578 -29.96 4.15 -16.04
CA HIS A 578 -29.51 3.39 -17.21
C HIS A 578 -28.43 2.33 -16.90
N ALA A 579 -28.28 1.91 -15.64
CA ALA A 579 -27.19 1.01 -15.23
C ALA A 579 -27.21 -0.38 -15.89
N SER A 580 -28.35 -0.82 -16.44
CA SER A 580 -28.50 -2.07 -17.20
C SER A 580 -27.87 -2.02 -18.60
N GLU A 581 -27.71 -0.82 -19.17
CA GLU A 581 -27.19 -0.59 -20.52
C GLU A 581 -25.70 -0.19 -20.51
N SER A 582 -25.01 -0.35 -19.38
CA SER A 582 -23.70 0.26 -19.19
C SER A 582 -22.68 -0.17 -20.27
N ASN A 583 -22.04 0.84 -20.89
CA ASN A 583 -21.00 0.70 -21.92
C ASN A 583 -19.69 0.12 -21.37
N VAL A 584 -19.72 -1.17 -21.02
CA VAL A 584 -18.58 -1.91 -20.50
C VAL A 584 -17.53 -2.09 -21.60
N GLY A 585 -16.38 -1.41 -21.46
CA GLY A 585 -15.20 -1.60 -22.31
C GLY A 585 -14.91 -0.48 -23.31
N GLU A 586 -15.78 0.52 -23.43
CA GLU A 586 -15.59 1.64 -24.37
C GLU A 586 -14.54 2.65 -23.88
N SER A 587 -14.41 2.81 -22.56
CA SER A 587 -13.47 3.75 -21.94
C SER A 587 -12.34 3.03 -21.20
N MET A 588 -11.15 3.64 -21.18
CA MET A 588 -9.98 3.15 -20.42
C MET A 588 -10.32 2.87 -18.95
N ALA A 589 -11.26 3.61 -18.37
CA ALA A 589 -11.69 3.42 -16.98
C ALA A 589 -12.26 2.02 -16.73
N THR A 590 -12.86 1.40 -17.74
CA THR A 590 -13.50 0.07 -17.68
C THR A 590 -12.68 -1.01 -18.38
N TRP A 591 -11.43 -0.75 -18.80
CA TRP A 591 -10.60 -1.81 -19.37
C TRP A 591 -10.16 -2.82 -18.30
N PRO A 592 -10.23 -4.14 -18.58
CA PRO A 592 -9.77 -5.17 -17.66
C PRO A 592 -8.29 -4.97 -17.31
N ARG A 593 -7.96 -5.17 -16.03
CA ARG A 593 -6.59 -5.04 -15.52
C ARG A 593 -5.93 -6.40 -15.32
N LEU A 594 -4.74 -6.59 -15.84
CA LEU A 594 -3.94 -7.80 -15.61
C LEU A 594 -3.49 -7.87 -14.15
N ILE A 595 -3.82 -8.97 -13.46
CA ILE A 595 -3.43 -9.22 -12.07
C ILE A 595 -2.12 -10.01 -11.98
N GLY A 596 -1.69 -10.66 -13.06
CA GLY A 596 -0.44 -11.42 -13.08
C GLY A 596 0.22 -11.39 -14.45
N PHE A 597 1.43 -11.93 -14.51
CA PHE A 597 2.18 -12.04 -15.76
C PHE A 597 1.49 -13.01 -16.73
N PRO A 598 1.43 -12.69 -18.04
CA PRO A 598 0.90 -13.61 -19.03
C PRO A 598 1.73 -14.89 -19.18
N ALA A 599 1.04 -16.02 -19.30
CA ALA A 599 1.63 -17.33 -19.57
C ALA A 599 1.46 -17.69 -21.06
N LYS A 600 2.58 -17.83 -21.78
CA LYS A 600 2.58 -18.25 -23.19
C LYS A 600 2.58 -19.77 -23.27
N VAL A 601 1.56 -20.33 -23.92
CA VAL A 601 1.44 -21.77 -24.20
C VAL A 601 1.32 -21.97 -25.72
N LYS A 602 2.39 -22.45 -26.35
CA LYS A 602 2.48 -22.63 -27.81
C LYS A 602 2.07 -21.34 -28.56
N LYS A 603 0.97 -21.38 -29.32
CA LYS A 603 0.38 -20.27 -30.10
C LYS A 603 -0.75 -19.55 -29.34
N ASN A 604 -0.79 -19.65 -28.02
CA ASN A 604 -1.79 -19.02 -27.15
C ASN A 604 -1.12 -18.28 -25.99
N VAL A 605 -1.71 -17.17 -25.57
CA VAL A 605 -1.33 -16.47 -24.34
C VAL A 605 -2.51 -16.52 -23.38
N LYS A 606 -2.26 -16.90 -22.14
CA LYS A 606 -3.25 -16.92 -21.06
C LYS A 606 -2.86 -15.91 -20.00
N PHE A 607 -3.79 -15.09 -19.54
CA PHE A 607 -3.56 -14.18 -18.42
C PHE A 607 -4.83 -13.98 -17.60
N ASN A 608 -4.66 -13.65 -16.32
CA ASN A 608 -5.75 -13.40 -15.39
C ASN A 608 -6.01 -11.90 -15.32
N VAL A 609 -7.27 -11.50 -15.49
CA VAL A 609 -7.70 -10.10 -15.40
C VAL A 609 -8.75 -9.90 -14.32
N CYS A 610 -8.70 -8.73 -13.70
CA CYS A 610 -9.86 -8.15 -13.03
C CYS A 610 -10.76 -7.60 -14.11
N ALA A 611 -11.94 -8.21 -14.31
CA ALA A 611 -12.85 -7.82 -15.35
C ALA A 611 -13.86 -6.76 -14.86
N PRO A 612 -14.45 -5.96 -15.77
CA PRO A 612 -15.48 -4.98 -15.43
C PRO A 612 -16.76 -5.61 -14.87
N SER A 613 -16.97 -6.90 -15.16
CA SER A 613 -18.03 -7.75 -14.59
C SER A 613 -17.92 -7.95 -13.07
N GLY A 614 -16.84 -7.49 -12.44
CA GLY A 614 -16.61 -7.72 -11.00
C GLY A 614 -16.15 -9.13 -10.67
N ASN A 615 -15.60 -9.84 -11.65
CA ASN A 615 -15.06 -11.19 -11.52
C ASN A 615 -13.58 -11.24 -11.93
N ILE A 616 -12.88 -12.27 -11.47
CA ILE A 616 -11.58 -12.63 -12.03
C ILE A 616 -11.80 -13.57 -13.19
N GLU A 617 -11.27 -13.21 -14.35
CA GLU A 617 -11.43 -13.97 -15.58
C GLU A 617 -10.05 -14.38 -16.09
N THR A 618 -9.92 -15.64 -16.50
CA THR A 618 -8.74 -16.15 -17.22
C THR A 618 -9.00 -16.02 -18.71
N TRP A 619 -8.32 -15.09 -19.37
CA TRP A 619 -8.49 -14.80 -20.78
C TRP A 619 -7.52 -15.60 -21.63
N GLN A 620 -7.97 -16.04 -22.81
CA GLN A 620 -7.13 -16.72 -23.80
C GLN A 620 -7.06 -15.91 -25.09
N VAL A 621 -5.83 -15.59 -25.48
CA VAL A 621 -5.50 -14.84 -26.70
C VAL A 621 -4.66 -15.73 -27.61
N PRO A 622 -5.30 -16.52 -28.49
CA PRO A 622 -4.60 -17.34 -29.48
C PRO A 622 -4.10 -16.47 -30.64
N LYS A 623 -3.06 -16.94 -31.34
CA LYS A 623 -2.53 -16.30 -32.55
C LYS A 623 -3.59 -16.16 -33.66
N SER A 624 -4.63 -17.00 -33.64
CA SER A 624 -5.77 -16.93 -34.56
C SER A 624 -6.72 -15.77 -34.31
N LEU A 625 -6.69 -15.11 -33.14
CA LEU A 625 -7.47 -13.90 -32.87
C LEU A 625 -6.89 -12.68 -33.62
N GLY A 626 -5.58 -12.68 -33.88
CA GLY A 626 -4.90 -11.62 -34.62
C GLY A 626 -3.40 -11.62 -34.32
N LYS A 627 -2.57 -11.33 -35.34
CA LYS A 627 -1.11 -11.28 -35.17
C LYS A 627 -0.70 -10.16 -34.21
N GLN A 628 -1.29 -8.97 -34.35
CA GLN A 628 -1.04 -7.81 -33.50
C GLN A 628 -1.50 -8.07 -32.06
N VAL A 629 -2.75 -8.50 -31.88
CA VAL A 629 -3.33 -8.82 -30.56
C VAL A 629 -2.51 -9.88 -29.83
N TYR A 630 -2.06 -10.92 -30.54
CA TYR A 630 -1.19 -11.95 -29.97
C TYR A 630 0.22 -11.44 -29.64
N HIS A 631 0.79 -10.55 -30.47
CA HIS A 631 2.06 -9.91 -30.18
C HIS A 631 1.97 -9.07 -28.90
N ASP A 632 0.95 -8.22 -28.81
CA ASP A 632 0.70 -7.37 -27.66
C ASP A 632 0.44 -8.19 -26.39
N ALA A 633 -0.34 -9.27 -26.48
CA ALA A 633 -0.60 -10.17 -25.34
C ALA A 633 0.69 -10.82 -24.80
N ARG A 634 1.67 -11.11 -25.67
CA ARG A 634 2.99 -11.62 -25.25
C ARG A 634 3.86 -10.56 -24.57
N LYS A 635 3.58 -9.28 -24.84
CA LYS A 635 4.34 -8.13 -24.32
C LYS A 635 3.64 -7.46 -23.14
N ALA A 636 2.40 -7.82 -22.86
CA ALA A 636 1.68 -7.40 -21.68
C ALA A 636 2.35 -7.90 -20.38
N ARG A 637 2.19 -7.13 -19.32
CA ARG A 637 2.74 -7.37 -17.98
C ARG A 637 1.66 -7.16 -16.92
N GLN A 638 1.97 -7.59 -15.69
CA GLN A 638 1.10 -7.34 -14.53
C GLN A 638 0.82 -5.84 -14.39
N GLY A 639 -0.44 -5.45 -14.16
CA GLY A 639 -0.84 -4.04 -14.05
C GLY A 639 -1.27 -3.37 -15.35
N ASP A 640 -0.99 -3.95 -16.52
CA ASP A 640 -1.48 -3.38 -17.79
C ASP A 640 -3.01 -3.45 -17.88
N LEU A 641 -3.60 -2.45 -18.52
CA LEU A 641 -4.99 -2.49 -18.98
C LEU A 641 -5.06 -3.13 -20.36
N TRP A 642 -6.04 -4.00 -20.58
CA TRP A 642 -6.15 -4.78 -21.79
C TRP A 642 -7.41 -4.44 -22.60
N PRO A 643 -7.29 -3.71 -23.73
CA PRO A 643 -8.43 -3.27 -24.54
C PRO A 643 -8.79 -4.20 -25.70
N LEU A 644 -7.86 -5.06 -26.16
CA LEU A 644 -7.98 -5.77 -27.45
C LEU A 644 -8.87 -7.03 -27.42
N GLY A 645 -9.73 -7.17 -26.41
CA GLY A 645 -10.66 -8.28 -26.27
C GLY A 645 -9.99 -9.65 -26.06
N ARG A 646 -10.77 -10.73 -26.26
CA ARG A 646 -10.36 -12.13 -26.04
C ARG A 646 -11.13 -13.06 -26.95
N LYS A 647 -10.61 -14.28 -27.18
CA LYS A 647 -11.36 -15.32 -27.92
C LYS A 647 -12.26 -16.13 -26.98
N THR A 648 -11.70 -16.60 -25.87
CA THR A 648 -12.41 -17.35 -24.85
C THR A 648 -11.98 -16.88 -23.47
N PHE A 649 -12.84 -17.08 -22.48
CA PHE A 649 -12.54 -16.77 -21.09
C PHE A 649 -13.16 -17.81 -20.16
N GLN A 650 -12.58 -17.90 -18.97
CA GLN A 650 -13.12 -18.70 -17.88
C GLN A 650 -13.22 -17.83 -16.65
N VAL A 651 -14.41 -17.77 -16.05
CA VAL A 651 -14.58 -17.09 -14.76
C VAL A 651 -13.92 -17.96 -13.70
N ARG A 652 -12.98 -17.39 -12.95
CA ARG A 652 -12.39 -18.04 -11.79
C ARG A 652 -13.42 -17.92 -10.67
N ASN A 653 -14.08 -19.04 -10.32
CA ASN A 653 -15.19 -19.03 -9.39
C ASN A 653 -14.83 -18.31 -8.09
N LYS A 654 -15.71 -17.38 -7.69
CA LYS A 654 -15.77 -16.85 -6.33
C LYS A 654 -15.95 -18.04 -5.38
N PHE A 655 -15.23 -18.03 -4.27
CA PHE A 655 -15.38 -19.09 -3.26
C PHE A 655 -16.85 -19.12 -2.84
N SER A 656 -17.50 -20.30 -2.87
CA SER A 656 -18.88 -20.41 -2.43
C SER A 656 -19.01 -19.99 -0.96
N GLU A 657 -20.19 -19.55 -0.55
CA GLU A 657 -20.43 -19.14 0.83
C GLU A 657 -20.11 -20.28 1.82
N GLU A 658 -20.49 -21.51 1.48
CA GLU A 658 -20.14 -22.73 2.20
C GLU A 658 -18.63 -22.94 2.30
N GLY A 659 -17.92 -22.72 1.19
CA GLY A 659 -16.48 -22.77 1.16
C GLY A 659 -15.88 -21.75 2.14
N MET A 660 -16.38 -20.52 2.13
CA MET A 660 -15.89 -19.46 3.02
C MET A 660 -16.15 -19.81 4.49
N ALA A 661 -17.30 -20.39 4.80
CA ALA A 661 -17.62 -20.89 6.14
C ALA A 661 -16.63 -21.99 6.58
N ARG A 662 -16.32 -22.94 5.70
CA ARG A 662 -15.32 -23.99 5.96
C ARG A 662 -13.91 -23.42 6.12
N LEU A 663 -13.53 -22.42 5.35
CA LEU A 663 -12.23 -21.76 5.49
C LEU A 663 -12.10 -21.04 6.83
N LYS A 664 -13.15 -20.32 7.25
CA LYS A 664 -13.22 -19.64 8.55
C LYS A 664 -13.14 -20.66 9.71
N SER A 665 -13.79 -21.81 9.59
CA SER A 665 -13.73 -22.85 10.63
C SER A 665 -12.32 -23.45 10.76
N LEU A 666 -11.64 -23.71 9.63
CA LEU A 666 -10.24 -24.16 9.61
C LEU A 666 -9.28 -23.12 10.20
N ALA A 667 -9.44 -21.85 9.86
CA ALA A 667 -8.64 -20.77 10.43
C ALA A 667 -8.83 -20.67 11.96
N LYS A 668 -10.06 -20.82 12.45
CA LYS A 668 -10.37 -20.87 13.88
C LYS A 668 -9.70 -22.06 14.57
N ALA A 669 -9.69 -23.24 13.93
CA ALA A 669 -9.01 -24.42 14.44
C ALA A 669 -7.49 -24.23 14.53
N GLN A 670 -6.85 -23.75 13.45
CA GLN A 670 -5.42 -23.44 13.44
C GLN A 670 -5.04 -22.41 14.51
N ARG A 671 -5.84 -21.35 14.69
CA ARG A 671 -5.63 -20.34 15.74
C ARG A 671 -5.65 -20.96 17.14
N LYS A 672 -6.58 -21.90 17.42
CA LYS A 672 -6.62 -22.60 18.71
C LYS A 672 -5.35 -23.43 18.95
N VAL A 673 -4.84 -24.11 17.93
CA VAL A 673 -3.59 -24.89 18.01
C VAL A 673 -2.40 -23.97 18.30
N VAL A 674 -2.23 -22.90 17.53
CA VAL A 674 -1.15 -21.92 17.73
C VAL A 674 -1.21 -21.30 19.14
N LEU A 675 -2.42 -20.97 19.63
CA LEU A 675 -2.58 -20.42 20.98
C LEU A 675 -2.21 -21.44 22.06
N LYS A 676 -2.56 -22.73 21.87
CA LYS A 676 -2.18 -23.83 22.78
C LYS A 676 -0.67 -24.02 22.81
N GLU A 677 0.01 -23.95 21.65
CA GLU A 677 1.47 -24.02 21.58
C GLU A 677 2.15 -22.83 22.24
N LYS A 678 1.64 -21.60 22.03
CA LYS A 678 2.15 -20.40 22.70
C LYS A 678 2.04 -20.53 24.22
N ARG A 679 0.88 -20.95 24.72
CA ARG A 679 0.67 -21.24 26.15
C ARG A 679 1.64 -22.31 26.67
N LYS A 680 1.88 -23.38 25.89
CA LYS A 680 2.86 -24.42 26.25
C LYS A 680 4.29 -23.88 26.29
N LYS A 681 4.66 -22.99 25.37
CA LYS A 681 5.98 -22.32 25.37
C LYS A 681 6.12 -21.35 26.54
N GLU A 682 5.09 -20.57 26.84
CA GLU A 682 5.05 -19.68 28.01
C GLU A 682 5.13 -20.47 29.32
N TRP A 683 4.39 -21.58 29.42
CA TRP A 683 4.46 -22.51 30.54
C TRP A 683 5.88 -23.07 30.71
N LYS A 684 6.49 -23.59 29.63
CA LYS A 684 7.88 -24.07 29.66
C LYS A 684 8.90 -22.99 30.02
N LYS A 685 8.70 -21.74 29.56
CA LYS A 685 9.56 -20.61 29.94
C LYS A 685 9.42 -20.26 31.42
N ARG A 686 8.23 -20.47 31.98
CA ARG A 686 7.96 -20.26 33.41
C ARG A 686 8.54 -21.40 34.26
N GLU A 687 8.43 -22.65 33.81
CA GLU A 687 9.09 -23.80 34.46
C GLU A 687 10.63 -23.74 34.35
N ALA A 688 11.16 -23.20 33.25
CA ALA A 688 12.59 -23.05 33.05
C ALA A 688 13.20 -21.80 33.74
N ARG A 689 12.38 -20.91 34.31
CA ARG A 689 12.86 -19.98 35.34
C ARG A 689 12.90 -20.77 36.63
N ASP A 690 14.06 -21.33 36.89
CA ASP A 690 14.37 -22.13 38.07
C ASP A 690 14.02 -21.36 39.36
N PRO A 691 13.27 -21.94 40.32
CA PRO A 691 13.05 -21.33 41.64
C PRO A 691 14.35 -20.98 42.37
N ALA A 692 15.45 -21.68 42.08
CA ALA A 692 16.76 -21.44 42.68
C ALA A 692 17.40 -20.09 42.29
N LEU A 693 17.02 -19.47 41.16
CA LEU A 693 17.52 -18.15 40.74
C LEU A 693 16.73 -16.97 41.33
N LEU A 694 15.65 -17.23 42.07
CA LEU A 694 14.91 -16.22 42.83
C LEU A 694 15.46 -16.03 44.26
N GLU A 695 16.30 -16.94 44.74
CA GLU A 695 16.98 -16.77 46.05
C GLU A 695 18.07 -15.69 46.01
N GLU A 696 18.56 -15.30 44.82
CA GLU A 696 19.65 -14.32 44.69
C GLU A 696 19.18 -12.87 44.41
N GLU A 697 17.90 -12.63 44.12
CA GLU A 697 17.45 -11.29 43.66
C GLU A 697 16.23 -10.68 44.39
N SER A 698 15.88 -11.13 45.60
CA SER A 698 14.95 -10.36 46.41
C SER A 698 15.07 -10.61 47.91
N ASP A 699 15.38 -9.56 48.67
CA ASP A 699 15.01 -9.37 50.09
C ASP A 699 13.47 -9.28 50.26
N SER A 700 12.70 -10.12 49.57
CA SER A 700 11.25 -10.15 49.65
C SER A 700 10.81 -11.38 50.44
N ASP A 701 10.13 -11.12 51.55
CA ASP A 701 9.60 -12.11 52.48
C ASP A 701 8.90 -13.28 51.74
N PRO A 702 9.34 -14.53 51.96
CA PRO A 702 8.71 -15.73 51.38
C PRO A 702 7.19 -15.81 51.59
N TYR A 703 6.66 -15.19 52.64
CA TYR A 703 5.21 -15.08 52.86
C TYR A 703 4.50 -14.23 51.81
N ALA A 704 5.06 -13.06 51.45
CA ALA A 704 4.46 -12.16 50.47
C ALA A 704 4.43 -12.78 49.06
N LEU A 705 5.44 -13.58 48.72
CA LEU A 705 5.49 -14.31 47.45
C LEU A 705 4.43 -15.42 47.41
N ASN A 706 4.27 -16.18 48.49
CA ASN A 706 3.22 -17.20 48.61
C ASN A 706 1.81 -16.60 48.54
N GLU A 707 1.59 -15.43 49.12
CA GLU A 707 0.31 -14.71 49.08
C GLU A 707 -0.01 -14.19 47.67
N LEU A 708 1.00 -13.73 46.92
CA LEU A 708 0.89 -13.40 45.50
C LEU A 708 0.54 -14.62 44.63
N TYR A 709 1.14 -15.78 44.91
CA TYR A 709 0.81 -17.01 44.20
C TYR A 709 -0.57 -17.56 44.56
N ALA A 710 -0.96 -17.49 45.83
CA ALA A 710 -2.29 -17.88 46.31
C ALA A 710 -3.38 -17.00 45.68
N SER A 711 -3.23 -15.67 45.72
CA SER A 711 -4.18 -14.73 45.11
C SER A 711 -4.28 -14.89 43.59
N GLN A 712 -3.18 -15.16 42.89
CA GLN A 712 -3.23 -15.50 41.46
C GLN A 712 -3.96 -16.83 41.21
N PHE A 713 -3.74 -17.85 42.04
CA PHE A 713 -4.40 -19.14 41.90
C PHE A 713 -5.92 -19.03 42.15
N GLU A 714 -6.32 -18.28 43.17
CA GLU A 714 -7.71 -17.96 43.50
C GLU A 714 -8.41 -17.14 42.40
N SER A 715 -7.67 -16.31 41.67
CA SER A 715 -8.18 -15.54 40.53
C SER A 715 -8.50 -16.41 39.30
N THR A 716 -8.01 -17.66 39.24
CA THR A 716 -8.20 -18.52 38.07
C THR A 716 -9.65 -18.99 37.93
N LYS A 717 -10.14 -19.02 36.69
CA LYS A 717 -11.50 -19.50 36.37
C LYS A 717 -11.77 -20.93 36.85
N LYS A 718 -10.73 -21.78 36.89
CA LYS A 718 -10.84 -23.18 37.32
C LYS A 718 -11.05 -23.27 38.84
N TYR A 719 -10.28 -22.51 39.62
CA TYR A 719 -10.45 -22.44 41.07
C TYR A 719 -11.84 -21.90 41.45
N ARG A 720 -12.26 -20.78 40.85
CA ARG A 720 -13.62 -20.20 41.06
C ARG A 720 -14.76 -21.15 40.67
N GLN A 721 -14.56 -21.99 39.66
CA GLN A 721 -15.55 -23.00 39.28
C GLN A 721 -15.57 -24.19 40.25
N GLN A 722 -14.44 -24.52 40.88
CA GLN A 722 -14.35 -25.56 41.91
C GLN A 722 -14.91 -25.07 43.25
N THR A 723 -14.61 -23.85 43.68
CA THR A 723 -15.18 -23.26 44.91
C THR A 723 -16.70 -23.14 44.81
N LYS A 724 -17.23 -22.68 43.67
CA LYS A 724 -18.68 -22.70 43.40
C LYS A 724 -19.30 -24.09 43.44
N LYS A 725 -18.60 -25.10 42.92
CA LYS A 725 -19.09 -26.49 42.95
C LYS A 725 -19.08 -27.10 44.35
N MET A 726 -18.15 -26.66 45.19
CA MET A 726 -18.00 -27.15 46.56
C MET A 726 -18.73 -26.29 47.60
N GLY A 727 -19.45 -25.24 47.18
CA GLY A 727 -20.26 -24.41 48.07
C GLY A 727 -19.46 -23.46 48.96
N PHE A 728 -18.22 -23.14 48.61
CA PHE A 728 -17.35 -22.24 49.37
C PHE A 728 -17.43 -20.76 48.95
N ASP A 729 -18.26 -20.42 47.94
CA ASP A 729 -18.58 -19.02 47.59
C ASP A 729 -19.75 -18.55 48.48
N THR A 730 -19.48 -17.70 49.49
CA THR A 730 -20.48 -16.76 50.04
C THR A 730 -20.49 -15.47 49.23
#